data_AF-A0A0X3W509-F1
#
_entry.id   AF-A0A0X3W509-F1
#
_cell.length_a   1.000
_cell.length_b   1.000
_cell.length_c   1.000
_cell.angle_alpha   90.00
_cell.angle_beta   90.00
_cell.angle_gamma   90.00
#
_symmetry.space_group_name_H-M   'P 1'
#
loop_
_entity.id
_entity.type
_entity.pdbx_description
1 polymer ?
#
loop_
_entity_poly.entity_id
_entity_poly.type
_entity_poly.pdbx_seq_one_letter_code
_entity_poly.pdbx_strand_id
1 'polypeptide(L)'
;MPVLFSLGSWNPATTPLRNWLIERLERDHPFLAEASPSGKTWAAALVGADHVLPILDGFDEIAIGLRKDALVALNSCTLPLIVTSRRAEFEAAGEETKVVPSATAIELVDLDLDDSLTYLQEATGTTLPGGTDAVPRTGWAYVLSELRRRPHTQAGANLAAVLTTPLMVTLARFVYESERDPAELLGTENFGTREALEKHLLDTFITTAYKRFLSTEPVAREHRRWDHERARHWLGYLAAHLTELNTPDIEWWRLGTTVKLRRIMLRVGVTVGILSGFVAGLVYGSESGLVYGPAYGLMAAGITGPANGLAMGVTFAVMHGFVTEMKVGGPLFEPSLMQIKLHNWTKRKLRESFRPRVTGGLAGGLLFGLLWAFGSAAFSLLQGYPWPVVAVNSGLLLATGIGLGLVMGLIAALGAGFESAIPREKRALPSDLLNTNRATVLKQTLTIGLVTGSGYGTVFGIASHSALAGLGAGLVAGTMIAIGAGTMTAWGRWVVLARIWLPLTGWLPRDLDAFLRDACERQVLRQVGTVYQFRHAQLRDHLYATAGTPPETVLHRTGNLDRLFAVADTDGDGYVDGADYQRIAARYRTTYGLAADAPETTALASFYRAYWAGLQRHAKTDGRLSRAQHRTAAGAAGTDPALREPVAAFAAAVFEIIDADHDGCVGETELTRYLDMWGLAADASRVLGELDTDGDDRLSKSDLTRAITVSFHSPELGGTGSVFFGVA
;
A
#
# COMPACT_ATOMS: atom_id res chain seq x y z
N MET A 1 11.72 7.02 31.82
CA MET A 1 12.26 5.99 30.91
C MET A 1 12.06 6.44 29.46
N PRO A 2 13.09 6.41 28.61
CA PRO A 2 12.95 6.68 27.19
C PRO A 2 12.13 5.57 26.51
N VAL A 3 11.15 5.95 25.70
CA VAL A 3 10.32 5.02 24.91
C VAL A 3 10.18 5.55 23.49
N LEU A 4 10.44 4.71 22.49
CA LEU A 4 10.38 5.06 21.07
C LEU A 4 8.94 4.90 20.52
N PHE A 5 8.47 5.91 19.79
CA PHE A 5 7.15 5.95 19.18
C PHE A 5 7.23 6.42 17.73
N SER A 6 6.73 5.63 16.76
CA SER A 6 6.63 6.08 15.36
C SER A 6 5.42 7.00 15.18
N LEU A 7 5.67 8.21 14.69
CA LEU A 7 4.70 9.29 14.52
C LEU A 7 3.79 9.13 13.29
N GLY A 8 4.19 8.37 12.27
CA GLY A 8 3.45 8.29 10.99
C GLY A 8 1.97 7.87 11.11
N SER A 9 1.59 7.21 12.21
CA SER A 9 0.20 6.80 12.50
C SER A 9 -0.61 7.80 13.36
N TRP A 10 0.00 8.88 13.84
CA TRP A 10 -0.67 9.86 14.68
C TRP A 10 -1.47 10.86 13.84
N ASN A 11 -2.76 11.00 14.15
CA ASN A 11 -3.60 12.06 13.60
C ASN A 11 -3.88 13.12 14.69
N PRO A 12 -3.24 14.30 14.62
CA PRO A 12 -3.41 15.36 15.62
C PRO A 12 -4.82 15.97 15.60
N ALA A 13 -5.56 15.89 14.49
CA ALA A 13 -6.90 16.46 14.38
C ALA A 13 -7.95 15.64 15.15
N THR A 14 -7.71 14.34 15.36
CA THR A 14 -8.66 13.44 16.03
C THR A 14 -8.24 13.05 17.44
N THR A 15 -6.93 12.95 17.70
CA THR A 15 -6.42 12.36 18.95
C THR A 15 -5.31 13.23 19.57
N PRO A 16 -5.52 13.78 20.79
CA PRO A 16 -4.49 14.52 21.50
C PRO A 16 -3.25 13.68 21.80
N LEU A 17 -2.06 14.30 21.76
CA LEU A 17 -0.77 13.60 21.90
C LEU A 17 -0.66 12.74 23.17
N ARG A 18 -1.06 13.26 24.33
CA ARG A 18 -1.00 12.50 25.60
C ARG A 18 -1.87 11.24 25.55
N ASN A 19 -3.08 11.35 24.98
CA ASN A 19 -3.98 10.20 24.83
C ASN A 19 -3.40 9.19 23.84
N TRP A 20 -2.85 9.68 22.73
CA TRP A 20 -2.19 8.83 21.74
C TRP A 20 -0.98 8.08 22.35
N LEU A 21 -0.16 8.75 23.15
CA LEU A 21 0.97 8.12 23.85
C LEU A 21 0.51 7.05 24.85
N ILE A 22 -0.55 7.32 25.61
CA ILE A 22 -1.15 6.35 26.54
C ILE A 22 -1.66 5.14 25.74
N GLU A 23 -2.47 5.37 24.71
CA GLU A 23 -2.98 4.31 23.83
C GLU A 23 -1.84 3.50 23.22
N ARG A 24 -0.74 4.14 22.83
CA ARG A 24 0.43 3.50 22.25
C ARG A 24 1.22 2.68 23.27
N LEU A 25 1.40 3.19 24.50
CA LEU A 25 2.02 2.46 25.61
C LEU A 25 1.18 1.28 26.06
N GLU A 26 -0.13 1.44 26.18
CA GLU A 26 -1.05 0.33 26.48
C GLU A 26 -1.01 -0.72 25.36
N ARG A 27 -0.89 -0.26 24.11
CA ARG A 27 -0.81 -1.13 22.93
C ARG A 27 0.51 -1.89 22.84
N ASP A 28 1.64 -1.25 23.12
CA ASP A 28 2.98 -1.84 22.94
C ASP A 28 3.49 -2.51 24.25
N HIS A 29 3.01 -2.07 25.43
CA HIS A 29 3.29 -2.59 26.77
C HIS A 29 2.01 -2.93 27.58
N PRO A 30 1.36 -4.05 27.24
CA PRO A 30 0.15 -4.63 27.85
C PRO A 30 -0.09 -4.44 29.35
N PHE A 31 0.88 -4.81 30.19
CA PHE A 31 0.77 -4.72 31.64
C PHE A 31 0.56 -3.27 32.13
N LEU A 32 0.81 -2.27 31.28
CA LEU A 32 0.51 -0.87 31.57
C LEU A 32 -0.97 -0.51 31.37
N ALA A 33 -1.78 -1.35 30.71
CA ALA A 33 -3.22 -1.15 30.57
C ALA A 33 -4.03 -1.61 31.81
N GLU A 34 -3.39 -2.31 32.75
CA GLU A 34 -4.00 -2.71 34.01
C GLU A 34 -4.30 -1.50 34.91
N ALA A 35 -5.34 -1.62 35.74
CA ALA A 35 -5.73 -0.57 36.66
C ALA A 35 -4.66 -0.36 37.74
N SER A 36 -4.14 0.86 37.82
CA SER A 36 -3.30 1.32 38.93
C SER A 36 -4.16 1.60 40.18
N PRO A 37 -3.55 1.70 41.37
CA PRO A 37 -4.25 2.11 42.60
C PRO A 37 -4.99 3.45 42.51
N SER A 38 -4.66 4.29 41.51
CA SER A 38 -5.33 5.57 41.24
C SER A 38 -6.65 5.45 40.47
N GLY A 39 -7.05 4.24 40.05
CA GLY A 39 -8.22 3.99 39.22
C GLY A 39 -8.04 4.29 37.73
N LYS A 40 -6.88 4.86 37.33
CA LYS A 40 -6.43 4.98 35.93
C LYS A 40 -5.54 3.79 35.55
N THR A 41 -5.28 3.59 34.25
CA THR A 41 -4.28 2.61 33.79
C THR A 41 -2.88 3.01 34.24
N TRP A 42 -1.98 2.04 34.38
CA TRP A 42 -0.57 2.31 34.66
C TRP A 42 0.08 3.21 33.58
N ALA A 43 -0.27 3.05 32.31
CA ALA A 43 0.19 3.92 31.22
C ALA A 43 -0.24 5.38 31.45
N ALA A 44 -1.52 5.60 31.77
CA ALA A 44 -2.03 6.93 32.09
C ALA A 44 -1.40 7.52 33.35
N ALA A 45 -1.12 6.69 34.36
CA ALA A 45 -0.41 7.12 35.56
C ALA A 45 1.05 7.52 35.25
N LEU A 46 1.77 6.73 34.45
CA LEU A 46 3.17 6.97 34.09
C LEU A 46 3.33 8.20 33.18
N VAL A 47 2.45 8.36 32.18
CA VAL A 47 2.46 9.55 31.30
C VAL A 47 1.97 10.79 32.04
N GLY A 48 1.01 10.64 32.96
CA GLY A 48 0.50 11.75 33.76
C GLY A 48 1.46 12.23 34.85
N ALA A 49 2.34 11.34 35.33
CA ALA A 49 3.40 11.65 36.28
C ALA A 49 4.77 11.94 35.62
N ASP A 50 4.79 12.12 34.29
CA ASP A 50 5.98 12.43 33.49
C ASP A 50 7.16 11.43 33.68
N HIS A 51 6.85 10.16 33.98
CA HIS A 51 7.85 9.09 34.10
C HIS A 51 8.28 8.49 32.75
N VAL A 52 7.61 8.87 31.67
CA VAL A 52 7.93 8.46 30.30
C VAL A 52 8.57 9.64 29.56
N LEU A 53 9.73 9.40 28.94
CA LEU A 53 10.36 10.33 28.00
C LEU A 53 10.05 9.82 26.58
N PRO A 54 9.10 10.43 25.86
CA PRO A 54 8.74 9.99 24.51
C PRO A 54 9.84 10.39 23.52
N ILE A 55 10.33 9.41 22.77
CA ILE A 55 11.18 9.61 21.59
C ILE A 55 10.27 9.38 20.38
N LEU A 56 9.80 10.47 19.80
CA LEU A 56 8.85 10.51 18.70
C LEU A 56 9.62 10.47 17.38
N ASP A 57 9.65 9.30 16.75
CA ASP A 57 10.40 9.04 15.53
C ASP A 57 9.57 9.26 14.26
N GLY A 58 10.14 9.92 13.26
CA GLY A 58 9.56 10.06 11.93
C GLY A 58 8.43 11.10 11.83
N PHE A 59 8.65 12.32 12.30
CA PHE A 59 7.72 13.43 12.05
C PHE A 59 7.47 13.66 10.54
N ASP A 60 8.48 13.45 9.71
CA ASP A 60 8.38 13.49 8.25
C ASP A 60 7.48 12.39 7.66
N GLU A 61 7.15 11.35 8.42
CA GLU A 61 6.21 10.31 7.99
C GLU A 61 4.74 10.68 8.25
N ILE A 62 4.46 11.76 9.00
CA ILE A 62 3.10 12.29 9.15
C ILE A 62 2.63 12.82 7.79
N ALA A 63 1.36 12.56 7.44
CA ALA A 63 0.76 13.08 6.22
C ALA A 63 0.94 14.60 6.14
N ILE A 64 1.37 15.11 4.97
CA ILE A 64 1.80 16.51 4.78
C ILE A 64 0.77 17.51 5.34
N GLY A 65 -0.53 17.31 5.05
CA GLY A 65 -1.61 18.18 5.52
C GLY A 65 -1.89 18.14 7.04
N LEU A 66 -1.30 17.19 7.78
CA LEU A 66 -1.45 17.07 9.24
C LEU A 66 -0.20 17.52 10.01
N ARG A 67 0.94 17.77 9.34
CA ARG A 67 2.21 18.14 10.00
C ARG A 67 2.11 19.46 10.74
N LYS A 68 1.36 20.42 10.21
CA LYS A 68 1.06 21.69 10.85
C LYS A 68 0.38 21.49 12.21
N ASP A 69 -0.72 20.75 12.23
CA ASP A 69 -1.47 20.48 13.45
C ASP A 69 -0.64 19.66 14.44
N ALA A 70 0.18 18.74 13.93
CA ALA A 70 1.13 17.96 14.73
C ALA A 70 2.16 18.86 15.41
N LEU A 71 2.78 19.80 14.68
CA LEU A 71 3.77 20.72 15.23
C LEU A 71 3.18 21.65 16.29
N VAL A 72 1.95 22.14 16.08
CA VAL A 72 1.21 22.95 17.07
C VAL A 72 0.95 22.13 18.34
N ALA A 73 0.49 20.88 18.19
CA ALA A 73 0.22 19.99 19.31
C ALA A 73 1.49 19.59 20.08
N LEU A 74 2.62 19.39 19.38
CA LEU A 74 3.93 19.13 19.99
C LEU A 74 4.42 20.33 20.80
N ASN A 75 4.35 21.54 20.24
CA ASN A 75 4.77 22.76 20.95
C ASN A 75 3.86 23.15 22.12
N SER A 76 2.58 22.75 22.06
CA SER A 76 1.65 22.95 23.18
C SER A 76 1.82 21.92 24.29
N CYS A 77 2.63 20.88 24.07
CA CYS A 77 2.82 19.81 25.03
C CYS A 77 3.81 20.22 26.13
N THR A 78 3.44 19.94 27.38
CA THR A 78 4.30 20.20 28.55
C THR A 78 5.22 19.01 28.89
N LEU A 79 5.08 17.87 28.20
CA LEU A 79 5.94 16.70 28.43
C LEU A 79 7.35 16.94 27.89
N PRO A 80 8.40 16.53 28.62
CA PRO A 80 9.72 16.40 28.01
C PRO A 80 9.64 15.32 26.93
N LEU A 81 10.06 15.66 25.71
CA LEU A 81 9.99 14.78 24.54
C LEU A 81 11.17 15.03 23.60
N ILE A 82 11.51 14.02 22.81
CA ILE A 82 12.47 14.10 21.71
C ILE A 82 11.70 13.83 20.43
N VAL A 83 11.90 14.64 19.39
CA VAL A 83 11.31 14.41 18.06
C VAL A 83 12.45 14.21 17.07
N THR A 84 12.35 13.17 16.25
CA THR A 84 13.22 13.03 15.08
C THR A 84 12.41 13.38 13.83
N SER A 85 13.09 14.04 12.89
CA SER A 85 12.53 14.41 11.61
C SER A 85 13.67 14.60 10.63
N ARG A 86 13.37 14.43 9.34
CA ARG A 86 14.17 15.10 8.31
C ARG A 86 14.06 16.61 8.46
N ARG A 87 15.19 17.31 8.26
CA ARG A 87 15.34 18.75 8.46
C ARG A 87 14.31 19.56 7.67
N ALA A 88 14.26 19.35 6.36
CA ALA A 88 13.46 20.18 5.48
C ALA A 88 11.95 20.05 5.72
N GLU A 89 11.50 18.84 6.09
CA GLU A 89 10.10 18.54 6.39
C GLU A 89 9.67 19.18 7.71
N PHE A 90 10.58 19.28 8.68
CA PHE A 90 10.34 19.99 9.94
C PHE A 90 10.36 21.51 9.76
N GLU A 91 11.34 22.04 9.01
CA GLU A 91 11.43 23.46 8.67
C GLU A 91 10.20 23.94 7.90
N ALA A 92 9.76 23.19 6.88
CA ALA A 92 8.56 23.53 6.11
C ALA A 92 7.30 23.63 6.99
N ALA A 93 7.12 22.71 7.95
CA ALA A 93 6.01 22.78 8.90
C ALA A 93 6.14 24.00 9.84
N GLY A 94 7.36 24.36 10.25
CA GLY A 94 7.65 25.55 11.03
C GLY A 94 7.31 26.85 10.30
N GLU A 95 7.70 26.97 9.02
CA GLU A 95 7.40 28.13 8.18
C GLU A 95 5.90 28.32 7.98
N GLU A 96 5.16 27.23 7.72
CA GLU A 96 3.71 27.26 7.49
C GLU A 96 2.93 27.64 8.77
N THR A 97 3.41 27.20 9.93
CA THR A 97 2.75 27.48 11.21
C THR A 97 3.18 28.81 11.84
N LYS A 98 4.33 29.36 11.43
CA LYS A 98 5.03 30.46 12.13
C LYS A 98 5.29 30.18 13.61
N VAL A 99 5.28 28.92 14.02
CA VAL A 99 5.53 28.52 15.41
C VAL A 99 7.02 28.20 15.54
N VAL A 100 7.70 28.93 16.41
CA VAL A 100 9.08 28.62 16.79
C VAL A 100 9.04 27.43 17.75
N PRO A 101 9.74 26.32 17.46
CA PRO A 101 9.82 25.19 18.37
C PRO A 101 10.35 25.62 19.74
N SER A 102 9.64 25.27 20.82
CA SER A 102 10.09 25.54 22.20
C SER A 102 11.16 24.54 22.67
N ALA A 103 12.01 24.07 21.77
CA ALA A 103 12.96 22.97 21.99
C ALA A 103 14.32 23.26 21.35
N THR A 104 15.37 22.69 21.94
CA THR A 104 16.72 22.70 21.36
C THR A 104 16.76 21.78 20.14
N ALA A 105 17.08 22.33 18.98
CA ALA A 105 17.30 21.55 17.77
C ALA A 105 18.72 20.97 17.77
N ILE A 106 18.83 19.66 17.53
CA ILE A 106 20.10 18.97 17.29
C ILE A 106 20.06 18.47 15.86
N GLU A 107 21.01 18.92 15.05
CA GLU A 107 21.15 18.49 13.67
C GLU A 107 22.24 17.42 13.58
N LEU A 108 21.91 16.29 12.95
CA LEU A 108 22.91 15.30 12.57
C LEU A 108 23.62 15.82 11.31
N VAL A 109 24.94 16.01 11.42
CA VAL A 109 25.80 16.36 10.29
C VAL A 109 26.43 15.11 9.70
N ASP A 110 26.89 15.23 8.46
CA ASP A 110 27.66 14.18 7.80
C ASP A 110 28.95 13.86 8.56
N LEU A 111 29.42 12.62 8.45
CA LEU A 111 30.70 12.18 9.02
C LEU A 111 31.85 12.87 8.28
N ASP A 112 32.83 13.33 9.05
CA ASP A 112 34.10 13.74 8.48
C ASP A 112 34.87 12.50 7.96
N LEU A 113 35.68 12.71 6.92
CA LEU A 113 36.52 11.66 6.36
C LEU A 113 37.44 11.06 7.42
N ASP A 114 38.01 11.88 8.31
CA ASP A 114 38.91 11.41 9.36
C ASP A 114 38.22 10.48 10.36
N ASP A 115 36.96 10.77 10.72
CA ASP A 115 36.14 9.90 11.59
C ASP A 115 35.85 8.57 10.89
N SER A 116 35.46 8.61 9.62
CA SER A 116 35.19 7.42 8.81
C SER A 116 36.42 6.54 8.64
N LEU A 117 37.59 7.15 8.40
CA LEU A 117 38.86 6.42 8.29
C LEU A 117 39.29 5.81 9.62
N THR A 118 39.11 6.53 10.74
CA THR A 118 39.41 6.04 12.08
C THR A 118 38.53 4.84 12.43
N TYR A 119 37.22 4.96 12.21
CA TYR A 119 36.30 3.85 12.40
C TYR A 119 36.68 2.63 11.53
N LEU A 120 36.95 2.81 10.24
CA LEU A 120 37.31 1.70 9.35
C LEU A 120 38.63 1.04 9.77
N GLN A 121 39.60 1.81 10.23
CA GLN A 121 40.88 1.30 10.73
C GLN A 121 40.66 0.40 11.97
N GLU A 122 39.92 0.90 12.97
CA GLU A 122 39.62 0.16 14.19
C GLU A 122 38.75 -1.08 13.91
N ALA A 123 37.71 -0.89 13.11
CA ALA A 123 36.71 -1.91 12.81
C ALA A 123 37.27 -3.09 12.00
N THR A 124 38.30 -2.85 11.18
CA THR A 124 38.97 -3.89 10.39
C THR A 124 40.28 -4.39 11.03
N GLY A 125 40.67 -3.82 12.18
CA GLY A 125 41.94 -4.14 12.85
C GLY A 125 43.17 -3.82 12.01
N THR A 126 43.06 -2.83 11.10
CA THR A 126 44.12 -2.52 10.14
C THR A 126 45.25 -1.73 10.82
N THR A 127 46.47 -2.27 10.75
CA THR A 127 47.68 -1.54 11.11
C THR A 127 48.22 -0.78 9.90
N LEU A 128 48.36 0.54 10.04
CA LEU A 128 48.93 1.37 8.98
C LEU A 128 50.46 1.32 9.02
N PRO A 129 51.14 1.21 7.87
CA PRO A 129 52.60 1.18 7.82
C PRO A 129 53.19 2.49 8.34
N GLY A 130 54.28 2.41 9.10
CA GLY A 130 55.09 3.59 9.45
C GLY A 130 55.70 4.21 8.19
N GLY A 131 56.01 5.51 8.20
CA GLY A 131 56.40 6.30 7.02
C GLY A 131 57.62 5.83 6.19
N THR A 132 58.26 4.72 6.56
CA THR A 132 59.37 4.08 5.84
C THR A 132 59.03 2.73 5.21
N ASP A 133 57.86 2.14 5.51
CA ASP A 133 57.46 0.83 5.02
C ASP A 133 56.70 0.94 3.69
N ALA A 134 56.99 0.02 2.76
CA ALA A 134 56.26 -0.05 1.50
C ALA A 134 54.80 -0.46 1.77
N VAL A 135 53.87 0.48 1.57
CA VAL A 135 52.43 0.20 1.70
C VAL A 135 52.05 -0.85 0.63
N PRO A 136 51.47 -2.00 1.03
CA PRO A 136 50.90 -2.96 0.07
C PRO A 136 49.90 -2.26 -0.86
N ARG A 137 49.76 -2.70 -2.11
CA ARG A 137 48.77 -2.14 -3.07
C ARG A 137 47.38 -2.78 -2.96
N THR A 138 47.14 -3.52 -1.90
CA THR A 138 45.94 -4.30 -1.64
C THR A 138 45.52 -4.16 -0.18
N GLY A 139 44.25 -4.44 0.12
CA GLY A 139 43.72 -4.43 1.47
C GLY A 139 43.42 -3.04 2.02
N TRP A 140 42.79 -3.02 3.20
CA TRP A 140 42.35 -1.77 3.84
C TRP A 140 43.52 -0.83 4.17
N ALA A 141 44.71 -1.35 4.46
CA ALA A 141 45.90 -0.54 4.70
C ALA A 141 46.25 0.36 3.51
N TYR A 142 46.09 -0.14 2.28
CA TYR A 142 46.30 0.62 1.06
C TYR A 142 45.26 1.74 0.92
N VAL A 143 43.98 1.37 1.00
CA VAL A 143 42.85 2.29 0.79
C VAL A 143 42.88 3.44 1.79
N LEU A 144 43.07 3.11 3.08
CA LEU A 144 43.14 4.12 4.14
C LEU A 144 44.36 5.04 3.97
N SER A 145 45.52 4.49 3.58
CA SER A 145 46.72 5.30 3.34
C SER A 145 46.55 6.24 2.14
N GLU A 146 45.93 5.78 1.06
CA GLU A 146 45.72 6.59 -0.14
C GLU A 146 44.68 7.70 0.11
N LEU A 147 43.60 7.41 0.84
CA LEU A 147 42.62 8.42 1.24
C LEU A 147 43.22 9.50 2.15
N ARG A 148 44.10 9.13 3.10
CA ARG A 148 44.79 10.11 3.96
C ARG A 148 45.79 10.96 3.19
N ARG A 149 46.50 10.38 2.22
CA ARG A 149 47.62 11.05 1.55
C ARG A 149 47.21 11.81 0.29
N ARG A 150 46.16 11.36 -0.41
CA ARG A 150 45.72 11.88 -1.71
C ARG A 150 44.18 11.89 -1.85
N PRO A 151 43.44 12.57 -0.95
CA PRO A 151 41.98 12.60 -0.97
C PRO A 151 41.41 13.25 -2.23
N HIS A 152 42.15 14.14 -2.90
CA HIS A 152 41.68 14.89 -4.08
C HIS A 152 41.82 14.16 -5.42
N THR A 153 42.37 12.94 -5.43
CA THR A 153 42.31 12.10 -6.64
C THR A 153 40.85 11.80 -6.97
N GLN A 154 40.50 11.61 -8.24
CA GLN A 154 39.10 11.35 -8.62
C GLN A 154 38.50 10.14 -7.84
N ALA A 155 39.26 9.04 -7.74
CA ALA A 155 38.88 7.88 -6.93
C ALA A 155 38.74 8.21 -5.43
N GLY A 156 39.73 8.93 -4.86
CA GLY A 156 39.72 9.33 -3.46
C GLY A 156 38.55 10.26 -3.12
N ALA A 157 38.25 11.22 -3.99
CA ALA A 157 37.18 12.19 -3.80
C ALA A 157 35.80 11.51 -3.88
N ASN A 158 35.62 10.60 -4.84
CA ASN A 158 34.39 9.80 -4.95
C ASN A 158 34.18 8.94 -3.70
N LEU A 159 35.21 8.20 -3.26
CA LEU A 159 35.13 7.33 -2.10
C LEU A 159 34.94 8.13 -0.80
N ALA A 160 35.64 9.25 -0.62
CA ALA A 160 35.45 10.14 0.51
C ALA A 160 34.01 10.68 0.57
N ALA A 161 33.44 11.09 -0.57
CA ALA A 161 32.05 11.57 -0.64
C ALA A 161 31.03 10.48 -0.25
N VAL A 162 31.29 9.21 -0.59
CA VAL A 162 30.45 8.07 -0.20
C VAL A 162 30.53 7.79 1.30
N LEU A 163 31.73 7.87 1.88
CA LEU A 163 32.00 7.57 3.30
C LEU A 163 31.56 8.67 4.27
N THR A 164 30.74 9.62 3.81
CA THR A 164 30.15 10.69 4.65
C THR A 164 28.96 10.20 5.47
N THR A 165 28.37 9.05 5.15
CA THR A 165 27.21 8.51 5.87
C THR A 165 27.54 7.25 6.65
N PRO A 166 27.03 7.08 7.89
CA PRO A 166 27.26 5.86 8.68
C PRO A 166 26.84 4.57 7.96
N LEU A 167 25.79 4.64 7.13
CA LEU A 167 25.36 3.50 6.30
C LEU A 167 26.47 3.07 5.34
N MET A 168 26.97 3.99 4.53
CA MET A 168 27.97 3.66 3.50
C MET A 168 29.28 3.17 4.11
N VAL A 169 29.72 3.77 5.22
CA VAL A 169 30.89 3.29 5.97
C VAL A 169 30.68 1.87 6.48
N THR A 170 29.50 1.57 7.03
CA THR A 170 29.16 0.23 7.51
C THR A 170 29.05 -0.78 6.36
N LEU A 171 28.49 -0.39 5.21
CA LEU A 171 28.40 -1.24 4.02
C LEU A 171 29.78 -1.54 3.43
N ALA A 172 30.65 -0.52 3.32
CA ALA A 172 32.01 -0.70 2.83
C ALA A 172 32.77 -1.71 3.69
N ARG A 173 32.73 -1.56 5.03
CA ARG A 173 33.26 -2.55 5.97
C ARG A 173 32.65 -3.93 5.72
N PHE A 174 31.32 -4.04 5.72
CA PHE A 174 30.62 -5.32 5.66
C PHE A 174 30.91 -6.09 4.36
N VAL A 175 30.93 -5.41 3.23
CA VAL A 175 31.17 -5.98 1.90
C VAL A 175 32.62 -6.48 1.79
N TYR A 176 33.60 -5.69 2.24
CA TYR A 176 35.03 -5.97 2.09
C TYR A 176 35.70 -6.61 3.31
N GLU A 177 34.91 -7.05 4.29
CA GLU A 177 35.36 -7.99 5.34
C GLU A 177 35.23 -9.46 4.86
N SER A 178 34.73 -9.67 3.62
CA SER A 178 34.74 -10.96 2.90
C SER A 178 36.04 -11.13 2.07
N GLU A 179 36.18 -12.21 1.29
CA GLU A 179 37.39 -12.51 0.48
C GLU A 179 37.73 -11.47 -0.64
N ARG A 180 37.03 -10.33 -0.69
CA ARG A 180 37.25 -9.28 -1.70
C ARG A 180 38.30 -8.27 -1.24
N ASP A 181 39.09 -7.78 -2.21
CA ASP A 181 40.07 -6.74 -1.95
C ASP A 181 39.43 -5.33 -1.98
N PRO A 182 39.46 -4.55 -0.88
CA PRO A 182 38.93 -3.19 -0.83
C PRO A 182 39.65 -2.21 -1.77
N ALA A 183 40.83 -2.54 -2.31
CA ALA A 183 41.50 -1.71 -3.31
C ALA A 183 40.63 -1.47 -4.57
N GLU A 184 39.65 -2.34 -4.83
CA GLU A 184 38.61 -2.16 -5.85
C GLU A 184 37.88 -0.81 -5.73
N LEU A 185 37.66 -0.31 -4.50
CA LEU A 185 36.96 0.96 -4.24
C LEU A 185 37.69 2.18 -4.81
N LEU A 186 38.99 2.05 -5.10
CA LEU A 186 39.81 3.11 -5.72
C LEU A 186 39.90 2.95 -7.25
N GLY A 187 39.20 1.99 -7.85
CA GLY A 187 39.21 1.73 -9.29
C GLY A 187 38.38 2.73 -10.09
N THR A 188 39.02 3.61 -10.85
CA THR A 188 38.34 4.64 -11.65
C THR A 188 37.62 4.10 -12.90
N GLU A 189 38.02 2.94 -13.43
CA GLU A 189 37.38 2.34 -14.62
C GLU A 189 35.96 1.84 -14.33
N ASN A 190 35.73 1.30 -13.13
CA ASN A 190 34.42 0.77 -12.73
C ASN A 190 33.60 1.78 -11.91
N PHE A 191 34.27 2.72 -11.22
CA PHE A 191 33.65 3.63 -10.25
C PHE A 191 34.00 5.10 -10.50
N GLY A 192 33.71 5.57 -11.70
CA GLY A 192 34.00 6.94 -12.14
C GLY A 192 33.24 8.05 -11.39
N THR A 193 32.14 7.71 -10.68
CA THR A 193 31.32 8.65 -9.91
C THR A 193 30.99 8.13 -8.51
N ARG A 194 30.59 9.05 -7.62
CA ARG A 194 30.06 8.73 -6.27
C ARG A 194 28.89 7.75 -6.35
N GLU A 195 27.93 8.00 -7.22
CA GLU A 195 26.70 7.22 -7.34
C GLU A 195 26.99 5.78 -7.77
N ALA A 196 28.01 5.57 -8.60
CA ALA A 196 28.44 4.24 -9.02
C ALA A 196 28.99 3.42 -7.83
N LEU A 197 29.75 4.05 -6.94
CA LEU A 197 30.23 3.41 -5.70
C LEU A 197 29.08 3.12 -4.73
N GLU A 198 28.17 4.07 -4.50
CA GLU A 198 27.00 3.87 -3.64
C GLU A 198 26.15 2.70 -4.14
N LYS A 199 25.86 2.69 -5.45
CA LYS A 199 25.14 1.62 -6.12
C LYS A 199 25.82 0.26 -5.94
N HIS A 200 27.14 0.20 -6.13
CA HIS A 200 27.93 -1.02 -5.95
C HIS A 200 27.88 -1.56 -4.53
N LEU A 201 28.03 -0.71 -3.52
CA LEU A 201 27.96 -1.12 -2.11
C LEU A 201 26.57 -1.67 -1.76
N LEU A 202 25.50 -0.99 -2.21
CA LEU A 202 24.13 -1.43 -1.99
C LEU A 202 23.79 -2.73 -2.76
N ASP A 203 24.23 -2.85 -4.02
CA ASP A 203 24.05 -4.04 -4.85
C ASP A 203 24.76 -5.27 -4.27
N THR A 204 25.98 -5.05 -3.77
CA THR A 204 26.82 -6.13 -3.25
C THR A 204 26.40 -6.53 -1.84
N PHE A 205 25.83 -5.61 -1.05
CA PHE A 205 25.39 -5.87 0.33
C PHE A 205 24.50 -7.11 0.46
N ILE A 206 23.40 -7.20 -0.31
CA ILE A 206 22.47 -8.34 -0.24
C ILE A 206 23.18 -9.64 -0.61
N THR A 207 24.01 -9.60 -1.65
CA THR A 207 24.79 -10.77 -2.09
C THR A 207 25.72 -11.26 -0.98
N THR A 208 26.46 -10.35 -0.34
CA THR A 208 27.39 -10.68 0.75
C THR A 208 26.64 -11.15 2.00
N ALA A 209 25.53 -10.51 2.35
CA ALA A 209 24.72 -10.88 3.51
C ALA A 209 24.14 -12.30 3.40
N TYR A 210 23.72 -12.70 2.20
CA TYR A 210 23.21 -14.05 1.95
C TYR A 210 24.31 -15.11 1.80
N LYS A 211 25.51 -14.74 1.29
CA LYS A 211 26.66 -15.66 1.17
C LYS A 211 27.41 -15.91 2.49
N ARG A 212 27.71 -14.86 3.28
CA ARG A 212 28.61 -14.92 4.46
C ARG A 212 28.06 -15.73 5.64
N PHE A 213 26.76 -15.63 5.89
CA PHE A 213 26.09 -16.35 6.99
C PHE A 213 25.98 -17.86 6.75
N LEU A 214 26.32 -18.36 5.55
CA LEU A 214 26.46 -19.79 5.29
C LEU A 214 27.72 -20.39 5.95
N SER A 215 28.67 -19.55 6.38
CA SER A 215 30.02 -19.98 6.77
C SER A 215 30.26 -20.02 8.28
N THR A 216 29.35 -19.47 9.10
CA THR A 216 29.70 -19.08 10.50
C THR A 216 29.14 -20.00 11.60
N GLU A 217 28.18 -20.91 11.33
CA GLU A 217 27.71 -21.88 12.33
C GLU A 217 27.50 -23.31 11.79
N PRO A 218 28.14 -24.35 12.37
CA PRO A 218 27.94 -25.74 11.94
C PRO A 218 26.66 -26.41 12.49
N VAL A 219 25.91 -25.80 13.42
CA VAL A 219 24.97 -26.52 14.31
C VAL A 219 23.49 -26.08 14.20
N ALA A 220 23.17 -24.98 13.53
CA ALA A 220 21.78 -24.54 13.32
C ALA A 220 21.12 -25.24 12.11
N ARG A 221 20.83 -26.54 12.27
CA ARG A 221 19.83 -27.37 11.57
C ARG A 221 19.12 -26.72 10.37
N GLU A 222 19.31 -27.23 9.15
CA GLU A 222 18.29 -27.27 8.07
C GLU A 222 17.51 -25.97 7.72
N HIS A 223 17.94 -24.78 8.15
CA HIS A 223 17.26 -23.54 7.78
C HIS A 223 17.52 -23.30 6.29
N ARG A 224 16.43 -23.39 5.52
CA ARG A 224 16.36 -23.30 4.06
C ARG A 224 17.35 -22.26 3.52
N ARG A 225 18.36 -22.74 2.80
CA ARG A 225 19.32 -21.91 2.05
C ARG A 225 18.54 -21.09 1.03
N TRP A 226 18.30 -19.82 1.33
CA TRP A 226 17.76 -18.89 0.35
C TRP A 226 18.88 -18.50 -0.60
N ASP A 227 18.69 -18.79 -1.88
CA ASP A 227 19.62 -18.34 -2.91
C ASP A 227 19.61 -16.79 -2.98
N HIS A 228 20.78 -16.19 -3.09
CA HIS A 228 20.98 -14.75 -3.05
C HIS A 228 20.26 -13.99 -4.18
N GLU A 229 20.19 -14.55 -5.39
CA GLU A 229 19.46 -13.93 -6.50
C GLU A 229 17.95 -13.90 -6.21
N ARG A 230 17.41 -15.00 -5.68
CA ARG A 230 16.00 -15.07 -5.25
C ARG A 230 15.71 -14.14 -4.08
N ALA A 231 16.60 -14.06 -3.10
CA ALA A 231 16.45 -13.16 -1.96
C ALA A 231 16.41 -11.69 -2.42
N ARG A 232 17.31 -11.30 -3.33
CA ARG A 232 17.31 -9.97 -3.96
C ARG A 232 15.99 -9.70 -4.70
N HIS A 233 15.51 -10.67 -5.49
CA HIS A 233 14.25 -10.56 -6.20
C HIS A 233 13.04 -10.36 -5.25
N TRP A 234 12.93 -11.16 -4.19
CA TRP A 234 11.84 -11.03 -3.21
C TRP A 234 11.91 -9.74 -2.39
N LEU A 235 13.10 -9.29 -2.01
CA LEU A 235 13.28 -8.00 -1.34
C LEU A 235 12.96 -6.83 -2.27
N GLY A 236 13.31 -6.92 -3.56
CA GLY A 236 12.92 -5.94 -4.58
C GLY A 236 11.41 -5.84 -4.74
N TYR A 237 10.71 -6.99 -4.75
CA TYR A 237 9.24 -7.01 -4.73
C TYR A 237 8.65 -6.33 -3.50
N LEU A 238 9.16 -6.65 -2.30
CA LEU A 238 8.70 -6.05 -1.05
C LEU A 238 8.96 -4.54 -1.06
N ALA A 239 10.12 -4.09 -1.50
CA ALA A 239 10.44 -2.66 -1.65
C ALA A 239 9.45 -1.96 -2.59
N ALA A 240 9.19 -2.53 -3.77
CA ALA A 240 8.22 -1.97 -4.71
C ALA A 240 6.81 -1.89 -4.15
N HIS A 241 6.37 -2.96 -3.48
CA HIS A 241 5.06 -3.04 -2.88
C HIS A 241 4.87 -2.02 -1.73
N LEU A 242 5.89 -1.83 -0.89
CA LEU A 242 5.87 -0.82 0.19
C LEU A 242 5.85 0.61 -0.35
N THR A 243 6.66 0.90 -1.37
CA THR A 243 6.68 2.21 -2.03
C THR A 243 5.32 2.54 -2.64
N GLU A 244 4.64 1.58 -3.26
CA GLU A 244 3.29 1.76 -3.82
C GLU A 244 2.20 1.95 -2.74
N LEU A 245 2.33 1.26 -1.60
CA LEU A 245 1.44 1.46 -0.45
C LEU A 245 1.71 2.77 0.31
N ASN A 246 2.83 3.45 0.02
CA ASN A 246 3.36 4.60 0.76
C ASN A 246 3.47 4.31 2.27
N THR A 247 4.07 3.18 2.62
CA THR A 247 4.29 2.78 4.01
C THR A 247 5.69 2.19 4.20
N PRO A 248 6.37 2.47 5.32
CA PRO A 248 7.61 1.76 5.68
C PRO A 248 7.33 0.34 6.20
N ASP A 249 6.09 0.03 6.58
CA ASP A 249 5.71 -1.17 7.32
C ASP A 249 5.29 -2.32 6.39
N ILE A 250 5.98 -3.46 6.52
CA ILE A 250 5.56 -4.74 5.95
C ILE A 250 4.42 -5.30 6.81
N GLU A 251 3.21 -4.88 6.46
CA GLU A 251 1.97 -5.37 7.02
C GLU A 251 1.51 -6.62 6.26
N TRP A 252 1.55 -7.78 6.93
CA TRP A 252 1.25 -9.05 6.28
C TRP A 252 -0.14 -9.06 5.61
N TRP A 253 -1.15 -8.41 6.19
CA TRP A 253 -2.51 -8.35 5.62
C TRP A 253 -2.62 -7.48 4.36
N ARG A 254 -1.63 -6.62 4.08
CA ARG A 254 -1.59 -5.78 2.86
C ARG A 254 -0.76 -6.40 1.73
N LEU A 255 -0.05 -7.51 1.98
CA LEU A 255 0.76 -8.17 0.96
C LEU A 255 -0.07 -8.65 -0.24
N GLY A 256 0.38 -8.27 -1.44
CA GLY A 256 -0.25 -8.66 -2.71
C GLY A 256 -1.52 -7.88 -3.05
N THR A 257 -1.82 -6.81 -2.32
CA THR A 257 -3.01 -5.98 -2.53
C THR A 257 -2.86 -4.88 -3.58
N THR A 258 -1.64 -4.64 -4.08
CA THR A 258 -1.37 -3.55 -5.04
C THR A 258 -1.65 -3.89 -6.51
N VAL A 259 -2.17 -5.08 -6.79
CA VAL A 259 -2.60 -5.45 -8.14
C VAL A 259 -4.02 -4.94 -8.44
N LYS A 260 -4.35 -4.77 -9.72
CA LYS A 260 -5.70 -4.40 -10.20
C LYS A 260 -6.80 -5.23 -9.53
N LEU A 261 -7.90 -4.59 -9.14
CA LEU A 261 -9.04 -5.26 -8.49
C LEU A 261 -9.52 -6.51 -9.24
N ARG A 262 -9.63 -6.45 -10.58
CA ARG A 262 -10.02 -7.59 -11.42
C ARG A 262 -9.11 -8.81 -11.24
N ARG A 263 -7.82 -8.61 -10.98
CA ARG A 263 -6.87 -9.71 -10.70
C ARG A 263 -7.07 -10.28 -9.32
N ILE A 264 -7.37 -9.45 -8.31
CA ILE A 264 -7.73 -9.92 -6.97
C ILE A 264 -8.98 -10.79 -7.06
N MET A 265 -10.02 -10.30 -7.75
CA MET A 265 -11.27 -11.02 -7.99
C MET A 265 -11.01 -12.36 -8.70
N LEU A 266 -10.20 -12.38 -9.76
CA LEU A 266 -9.84 -13.61 -10.48
C LEU A 266 -9.10 -14.60 -9.58
N ARG A 267 -8.06 -14.15 -8.86
CA ARG A 267 -7.24 -15.00 -7.99
C ARG A 267 -8.06 -15.62 -6.88
N VAL A 268 -8.91 -14.82 -6.23
CA VAL A 268 -9.83 -15.33 -5.21
C VAL A 268 -10.86 -16.28 -5.82
N GLY A 269 -11.50 -15.89 -6.93
CA GLY A 269 -12.52 -16.71 -7.59
C GLY A 269 -12.00 -18.07 -8.01
N VAL A 270 -10.81 -18.14 -8.60
CA VAL A 270 -10.16 -19.41 -8.96
C VAL A 270 -9.85 -20.24 -7.71
N THR A 271 -9.31 -19.65 -6.65
CA THR A 271 -9.00 -20.39 -5.41
C THR A 271 -10.26 -20.93 -4.74
N VAL A 272 -11.29 -20.09 -4.58
CA VAL A 272 -12.58 -20.50 -4.00
C VAL A 272 -13.26 -21.54 -4.88
N GLY A 273 -13.21 -21.38 -6.20
CA GLY A 273 -13.86 -22.29 -7.14
C GLY A 273 -13.22 -23.68 -7.17
N ILE A 274 -11.89 -23.77 -7.16
CA ILE A 274 -11.19 -25.07 -7.08
C ILE A 274 -11.52 -25.78 -5.76
N LEU A 275 -11.43 -25.08 -4.63
CA LEU A 275 -11.71 -25.65 -3.31
C LEU A 275 -13.18 -26.09 -3.19
N SER A 276 -14.11 -25.24 -3.59
CA SER A 276 -15.55 -25.52 -3.55
C SER A 276 -15.92 -26.66 -4.48
N GLY A 277 -15.38 -26.67 -5.70
CA GLY A 277 -15.64 -27.71 -6.67
C GLY A 277 -15.09 -29.07 -6.26
N PHE A 278 -13.92 -29.10 -5.62
CA PHE A 278 -13.38 -30.34 -5.05
C PHE A 278 -14.29 -30.91 -3.95
N VAL A 279 -14.77 -30.06 -3.03
CA VAL A 279 -15.69 -30.49 -1.96
C VAL A 279 -17.01 -30.99 -2.54
N ALA A 280 -17.64 -30.27 -3.47
CA ALA A 280 -18.88 -30.72 -4.11
C ALA A 280 -18.70 -32.03 -4.88
N GLY A 281 -17.64 -32.13 -5.69
CA GLY A 281 -17.36 -33.32 -6.48
C GLY A 281 -17.15 -34.55 -5.59
N LEU A 282 -16.45 -34.39 -4.47
CA LEU A 282 -16.24 -35.47 -3.51
C LEU A 282 -17.56 -35.89 -2.84
N VAL A 283 -18.34 -34.95 -2.31
CA VAL A 283 -19.58 -35.26 -1.59
C VAL A 283 -20.62 -35.87 -2.52
N TYR A 284 -21.00 -35.16 -3.59
CA TYR A 284 -22.04 -35.63 -4.51
C TYR A 284 -21.61 -36.85 -5.33
N GLY A 285 -20.31 -36.95 -5.64
CA GLY A 285 -19.74 -38.11 -6.30
C GLY A 285 -19.76 -39.35 -5.42
N SER A 286 -19.41 -39.23 -4.13
CA SER A 286 -19.49 -40.33 -3.17
C SER A 286 -20.94 -40.77 -2.94
N GLU A 287 -21.87 -39.83 -2.76
CA GLU A 287 -23.30 -40.14 -2.61
C GLU A 287 -23.85 -40.88 -3.84
N SER A 288 -23.59 -40.35 -5.03
CA SER A 288 -24.02 -40.96 -6.29
C SER A 288 -23.35 -42.32 -6.51
N GLY A 289 -22.08 -42.46 -6.11
CA GLY A 289 -21.32 -43.69 -6.22
C GLY A 289 -21.83 -44.81 -5.32
N LEU A 290 -22.30 -44.46 -4.11
CA LEU A 290 -22.91 -45.41 -3.18
C LEU A 290 -24.27 -45.91 -3.67
N VAL A 291 -25.05 -45.05 -4.31
CA VAL A 291 -26.42 -45.38 -4.75
C VAL A 291 -26.42 -46.08 -6.11
N TYR A 292 -25.61 -45.61 -7.06
CA TYR A 292 -25.66 -46.02 -8.47
C TYR A 292 -24.38 -46.72 -8.95
N GLY A 293 -23.38 -46.89 -8.08
CA GLY A 293 -22.11 -47.53 -8.39
C GLY A 293 -20.96 -46.56 -8.71
N PRO A 294 -19.70 -47.00 -8.55
CA PRO A 294 -18.53 -46.12 -8.54
C PRO A 294 -18.29 -45.38 -9.87
N ALA A 295 -18.60 -45.99 -11.01
CA ALA A 295 -18.46 -45.35 -12.32
C ALA A 295 -19.40 -44.13 -12.47
N TYR A 296 -20.66 -44.27 -12.00
CA TYR A 296 -21.61 -43.16 -11.98
C TYR A 296 -21.21 -42.08 -10.98
N GLY A 297 -20.68 -42.48 -9.82
CA GLY A 297 -20.13 -41.54 -8.83
C GLY A 297 -19.00 -40.67 -9.38
N LEU A 298 -18.06 -41.25 -10.15
CA LEU A 298 -16.98 -40.50 -10.79
C LEU A 298 -17.51 -39.54 -11.87
N MET A 299 -18.49 -39.97 -12.66
CA MET A 299 -19.15 -39.10 -13.64
C MET A 299 -19.85 -37.91 -12.95
N ALA A 300 -20.61 -38.18 -11.89
CA ALA A 300 -21.28 -37.16 -11.11
C ALA A 300 -20.29 -36.17 -10.47
N ALA A 301 -19.16 -36.67 -9.93
CA ALA A 301 -18.09 -35.84 -9.38
C ALA A 301 -17.49 -34.89 -10.45
N GLY A 302 -17.22 -35.43 -11.65
CA GLY A 302 -16.64 -34.68 -12.77
C GLY A 302 -17.54 -33.59 -13.35
N ILE A 303 -18.85 -33.68 -13.13
CA ILE A 303 -19.83 -32.67 -13.59
C ILE A 303 -20.16 -31.68 -12.46
N THR A 304 -20.58 -32.21 -11.31
CA THR A 304 -21.07 -31.39 -10.19
C THR A 304 -19.96 -30.58 -9.54
N GLY A 305 -18.73 -31.13 -9.46
CA GLY A 305 -17.59 -30.43 -8.90
C GLY A 305 -17.25 -29.14 -9.66
N PRO A 306 -16.86 -29.21 -10.95
CA PRO A 306 -16.55 -28.02 -11.75
C PRO A 306 -17.71 -27.02 -11.84
N ALA A 307 -18.96 -27.48 -11.96
CA ALA A 307 -20.12 -26.60 -12.03
C ALA A 307 -20.30 -25.76 -10.76
N ASN A 308 -20.30 -26.40 -9.58
CA ASN A 308 -20.42 -25.70 -8.31
C ASN A 308 -19.17 -24.85 -8.01
N GLY A 309 -17.99 -25.35 -8.39
CA GLY A 309 -16.74 -24.61 -8.28
C GLY A 309 -16.76 -23.31 -9.07
N LEU A 310 -17.18 -23.35 -10.33
CA LEU A 310 -17.31 -22.15 -11.16
C LEU A 310 -18.34 -21.17 -10.61
N ALA A 311 -19.51 -21.66 -10.19
CA ALA A 311 -20.56 -20.82 -9.61
C ALA A 311 -20.08 -20.08 -8.35
N MET A 312 -19.43 -20.79 -7.41
CA MET A 312 -18.90 -20.18 -6.19
C MET A 312 -17.69 -19.29 -6.46
N GLY A 313 -16.83 -19.68 -7.40
CA GLY A 313 -15.68 -18.87 -7.83
C GLY A 313 -16.12 -17.52 -8.38
N VAL A 314 -17.10 -17.49 -9.28
CA VAL A 314 -17.66 -16.25 -9.83
C VAL A 314 -18.35 -15.43 -8.74
N THR A 315 -19.15 -16.09 -7.88
CA THR A 315 -19.87 -15.41 -6.80
C THR A 315 -18.91 -14.67 -5.86
N PHE A 316 -17.88 -15.35 -5.36
CA PHE A 316 -16.92 -14.73 -4.45
C PHE A 316 -15.95 -13.77 -5.14
N ALA A 317 -15.67 -13.94 -6.43
CA ALA A 317 -14.96 -12.95 -7.23
C ALA A 317 -15.74 -11.63 -7.29
N VAL A 318 -17.03 -11.67 -7.64
CA VAL A 318 -17.92 -10.50 -7.70
C VAL A 318 -18.07 -9.86 -6.32
N MET A 319 -18.26 -10.67 -5.26
CA MET A 319 -18.34 -10.19 -3.89
C MET A 319 -17.06 -9.44 -3.45
N HIS A 320 -15.86 -9.89 -3.86
CA HIS A 320 -14.62 -9.16 -3.56
C HIS A 320 -14.58 -7.79 -4.26
N GLY A 321 -15.04 -7.74 -5.52
CA GLY A 321 -15.17 -6.47 -6.26
C GLY A 321 -16.11 -5.50 -5.54
N PHE A 322 -17.29 -5.99 -5.17
CA PHE A 322 -18.31 -5.22 -4.46
C PHE A 322 -17.83 -4.70 -3.10
N VAL A 323 -17.25 -5.57 -2.26
CA VAL A 323 -16.80 -5.21 -0.91
C VAL A 323 -15.63 -4.22 -0.93
N THR A 324 -14.74 -4.31 -1.93
CA THR A 324 -13.60 -3.38 -2.05
C THR A 324 -14.00 -1.99 -2.56
N GLU A 325 -15.02 -1.88 -3.41
CA GLU A 325 -15.58 -0.60 -3.86
C GLU A 325 -16.50 0.05 -2.80
N MET A 326 -17.17 -0.76 -1.99
CA MET A 326 -17.98 -0.28 -0.88
C MET A 326 -17.10 0.34 0.22
N LYS A 327 -17.03 1.68 0.24
CA LYS A 327 -16.43 2.49 1.32
C LYS A 327 -17.24 2.46 2.62
N VAL A 328 -17.77 1.30 3.01
CA VAL A 328 -18.71 1.14 4.11
C VAL A 328 -17.95 0.85 5.40
N GLY A 329 -17.64 1.91 6.15
CA GLY A 329 -17.42 1.83 7.61
C GLY A 329 -16.01 1.51 8.12
N GLY A 330 -14.95 1.67 7.32
CA GLY A 330 -13.55 1.49 7.76
C GLY A 330 -12.80 0.43 6.94
N PRO A 331 -11.52 0.14 7.26
CA PRO A 331 -10.71 -0.81 6.49
C PRO A 331 -11.19 -2.26 6.71
N LEU A 332 -12.12 -2.71 5.88
CA LEU A 332 -12.77 -4.04 5.93
C LEU A 332 -11.80 -5.24 5.90
N PHE A 333 -10.53 -5.03 5.57
CA PHE A 333 -9.51 -6.08 5.44
C PHE A 333 -8.34 -5.94 6.41
N GLU A 334 -8.48 -5.14 7.46
CA GLU A 334 -7.52 -5.12 8.57
C GLU A 334 -7.85 -6.20 9.61
N PRO A 335 -6.85 -6.78 10.29
CA PRO A 335 -7.09 -7.80 11.32
C PRO A 335 -7.95 -7.23 12.45
N SER A 336 -9.21 -7.64 12.51
CA SER A 336 -10.13 -7.29 13.59
C SER A 336 -9.73 -8.02 14.86
N LEU A 337 -9.21 -7.30 15.85
CA LEU A 337 -8.96 -7.83 17.18
C LEU A 337 -10.18 -7.48 18.06
N MET A 338 -11.00 -8.49 18.41
CA MET A 338 -12.18 -8.35 19.28
C MET A 338 -11.85 -8.60 20.78
N GLN A 339 -11.97 -7.58 21.65
CA GLN A 339 -12.19 -7.77 23.10
C GLN A 339 -13.43 -7.00 23.52
N ILE A 340 -14.24 -7.62 24.38
CA ILE A 340 -15.51 -7.08 24.84
C ILE A 340 -15.24 -6.09 26.00
N LYS A 341 -15.31 -4.77 25.75
CA LYS A 341 -15.43 -3.74 26.80
C LYS A 341 -16.73 -2.96 26.63
N LEU A 342 -17.68 -3.14 27.56
CA LEU A 342 -19.02 -2.53 27.50
C LEU A 342 -19.11 -1.05 27.98
N HIS A 343 -18.01 -0.42 28.41
CA HIS A 343 -18.12 0.71 29.35
C HIS A 343 -18.33 2.12 28.74
N ASN A 344 -18.08 2.38 27.45
CA ASN A 344 -18.07 3.75 26.89
C ASN A 344 -18.97 3.97 25.64
N TRP A 345 -20.24 3.51 25.70
CA TRP A 345 -21.17 3.64 24.58
C TRP A 345 -22.05 4.89 24.64
N THR A 346 -22.05 5.69 23.57
CA THR A 346 -23.03 6.78 23.32
C THR A 346 -23.95 6.40 22.16
N LYS A 347 -25.24 6.77 22.22
CA LYS A 347 -26.24 6.51 21.16
C LYS A 347 -25.80 7.00 19.77
N ARG A 348 -25.01 8.07 19.71
CA ARG A 348 -24.45 8.63 18.47
C ARG A 348 -23.42 7.71 17.81
N LYS A 349 -22.42 7.22 18.58
CA LYS A 349 -21.41 6.26 18.10
C LYS A 349 -22.03 4.94 17.64
N LEU A 350 -23.04 4.44 18.35
CA LEU A 350 -23.79 3.25 17.93
C LEU A 350 -24.47 3.47 16.57
N ARG A 351 -25.11 4.63 16.34
CA ARG A 351 -25.79 4.91 15.07
C ARG A 351 -24.81 5.08 13.90
N GLU A 352 -23.67 5.72 14.14
CA GLU A 352 -22.64 6.00 13.13
C GLU A 352 -21.85 4.74 12.72
N SER A 353 -21.60 3.79 13.63
CA SER A 353 -20.88 2.55 13.30
C SER A 353 -21.79 1.42 12.80
N PHE A 354 -23.02 1.34 13.31
CA PHE A 354 -23.94 0.21 13.09
C PHE A 354 -24.65 0.28 11.74
N ARG A 355 -25.21 1.46 11.38
CA ARG A 355 -26.00 1.63 10.15
C ARG A 355 -25.21 1.25 8.89
N PRO A 356 -24.01 1.79 8.63
CA PRO A 356 -23.27 1.46 7.41
C PRO A 356 -22.99 -0.05 7.31
N ARG A 357 -22.53 -0.69 8.39
CA ARG A 357 -22.14 -2.11 8.39
C ARG A 357 -23.32 -3.06 8.20
N VAL A 358 -24.48 -2.78 8.80
CA VAL A 358 -25.70 -3.57 8.54
C VAL A 358 -26.19 -3.35 7.12
N THR A 359 -26.18 -2.11 6.61
CA THR A 359 -26.58 -1.86 5.21
C THR A 359 -25.63 -2.52 4.21
N GLY A 360 -24.33 -2.51 4.48
CA GLY A 360 -23.33 -3.20 3.65
C GLY A 360 -23.49 -4.71 3.71
N GLY A 361 -23.74 -5.28 4.90
CA GLY A 361 -24.04 -6.70 5.07
C GLY A 361 -25.29 -7.13 4.31
N LEU A 362 -26.38 -6.36 4.42
CA LEU A 362 -27.62 -6.63 3.68
C LEU A 362 -27.43 -6.52 2.16
N ALA A 363 -26.75 -5.48 1.69
CA ALA A 363 -26.47 -5.29 0.27
C ALA A 363 -25.58 -6.43 -0.28
N GLY A 364 -24.56 -6.83 0.48
CA GLY A 364 -23.72 -7.98 0.14
C GLY A 364 -24.48 -9.30 0.16
N GLY A 365 -25.35 -9.53 1.14
CA GLY A 365 -26.19 -10.72 1.20
C GLY A 365 -27.25 -10.78 0.09
N LEU A 366 -27.82 -9.63 -0.29
CA LEU A 366 -28.72 -9.52 -1.43
C LEU A 366 -27.98 -9.88 -2.72
N LEU A 367 -26.79 -9.30 -2.96
CA LEU A 367 -25.97 -9.62 -4.12
C LEU A 367 -25.63 -11.12 -4.16
N PHE A 368 -25.20 -11.68 -3.03
CA PHE A 368 -24.91 -13.09 -2.90
C PHE A 368 -26.13 -13.98 -3.18
N GLY A 369 -27.27 -13.65 -2.58
CA GLY A 369 -28.54 -14.35 -2.77
C GLY A 369 -29.02 -14.31 -4.22
N LEU A 370 -28.86 -13.18 -4.89
CA LEU A 370 -29.17 -13.04 -6.32
C LEU A 370 -28.24 -13.89 -7.17
N LEU A 371 -26.91 -13.79 -6.99
CA LEU A 371 -25.93 -14.57 -7.76
C LEU A 371 -26.18 -16.07 -7.62
N TRP A 372 -26.45 -16.55 -6.40
CA TRP A 372 -26.76 -17.96 -6.15
C TRP A 372 -28.12 -18.34 -6.76
N ALA A 373 -29.18 -17.57 -6.51
CA ALA A 373 -30.52 -17.86 -7.01
C ALA A 373 -30.57 -17.91 -8.54
N PHE A 374 -29.87 -17.00 -9.23
CA PHE A 374 -29.75 -17.00 -10.69
C PHE A 374 -28.93 -18.18 -11.20
N GLY A 375 -27.78 -18.48 -10.58
CA GLY A 375 -26.95 -19.62 -10.96
C GLY A 375 -27.69 -20.94 -10.81
N SER A 376 -28.41 -21.11 -9.69
CA SER A 376 -29.26 -22.28 -9.46
C SER A 376 -30.44 -22.33 -10.42
N ALA A 377 -31.08 -21.20 -10.73
CA ALA A 377 -32.20 -21.16 -11.67
C ALA A 377 -31.78 -21.60 -13.07
N ALA A 378 -30.67 -21.07 -13.57
CA ALA A 378 -30.10 -21.44 -14.87
C ALA A 378 -29.78 -22.94 -14.92
N PHE A 379 -29.15 -23.47 -13.86
CA PHE A 379 -28.83 -24.89 -13.78
C PHE A 379 -30.10 -25.78 -13.75
N SER A 380 -31.11 -25.41 -12.96
CA SER A 380 -32.37 -26.15 -12.90
C SER A 380 -33.13 -26.12 -14.23
N LEU A 381 -33.13 -24.99 -14.95
CA LEU A 381 -33.74 -24.90 -16.27
C LEU A 381 -33.03 -25.78 -17.31
N LEU A 382 -31.69 -25.84 -17.27
CA LEU A 382 -30.91 -26.72 -18.15
C LEU A 382 -31.21 -28.21 -17.93
N GLN A 383 -31.58 -28.60 -16.71
CA GLN A 383 -31.98 -29.96 -16.36
C GLN A 383 -33.47 -30.25 -16.66
N GLY A 384 -34.21 -29.27 -17.20
CA GLY A 384 -35.62 -29.43 -17.57
C GLY A 384 -36.60 -29.38 -16.39
N TYR A 385 -36.20 -28.82 -15.24
CA TYR A 385 -37.14 -28.63 -14.12
C TYR A 385 -38.23 -27.60 -14.48
N PRO A 386 -39.50 -27.84 -14.09
CA PRO A 386 -40.59 -26.94 -14.41
C PRO A 386 -40.46 -25.61 -13.66
N TRP A 387 -40.84 -24.51 -14.32
CA TRP A 387 -40.69 -23.13 -13.82
C TRP A 387 -41.17 -22.91 -12.38
N PRO A 388 -42.33 -23.44 -11.92
CA PRO A 388 -42.77 -23.25 -10.54
C PRO A 388 -41.78 -23.78 -9.48
N VAL A 389 -41.11 -24.91 -9.75
CA VAL A 389 -40.11 -25.50 -8.85
C VAL A 389 -38.84 -24.63 -8.82
N VAL A 390 -38.43 -24.15 -9.99
CA VAL A 390 -37.29 -23.22 -10.13
C VAL A 390 -37.55 -21.94 -9.35
N ALA A 391 -38.73 -21.33 -9.51
CA ALA A 391 -39.10 -20.10 -8.84
C ALA A 391 -39.11 -20.22 -7.30
N VAL A 392 -39.67 -21.31 -6.76
CA VAL A 392 -39.69 -21.56 -5.31
C VAL A 392 -38.27 -21.74 -4.76
N ASN A 393 -37.42 -22.52 -5.45
CA ASN A 393 -36.04 -22.75 -5.02
C ASN A 393 -35.21 -21.45 -5.06
N SER A 394 -35.31 -20.68 -6.13
CA SER A 394 -34.62 -19.38 -6.25
C SER A 394 -35.08 -18.37 -5.18
N GLY A 395 -36.37 -18.34 -4.84
CA GLY A 395 -36.89 -17.49 -3.76
C GLY A 395 -36.30 -17.87 -2.39
N LEU A 396 -36.18 -19.17 -2.10
CA LEU A 396 -35.56 -19.65 -0.86
C LEU A 396 -34.06 -19.31 -0.79
N LEU A 397 -33.32 -19.46 -1.89
CA LEU A 397 -31.91 -19.11 -1.97
C LEU A 397 -31.68 -17.61 -1.77
N LEU A 398 -32.53 -16.77 -2.36
CA LEU A 398 -32.51 -15.33 -2.17
C LEU A 398 -32.76 -14.95 -0.70
N ALA A 399 -33.78 -15.53 -0.07
CA ALA A 399 -34.09 -15.32 1.34
C ALA A 399 -32.92 -15.74 2.25
N THR A 400 -32.26 -16.86 1.91
CA THR A 400 -31.07 -17.34 2.61
C THR A 400 -29.91 -16.35 2.46
N GLY A 401 -29.67 -15.82 1.26
CA GLY A 401 -28.65 -14.79 1.02
C GLY A 401 -28.90 -13.50 1.82
N ILE A 402 -30.14 -13.01 1.86
CA ILE A 402 -30.53 -11.85 2.67
C ILE A 402 -30.32 -12.14 4.17
N GLY A 403 -30.73 -13.32 4.63
CA GLY A 403 -30.52 -13.76 6.02
C GLY A 403 -29.04 -13.80 6.40
N LEU A 404 -28.19 -14.37 5.54
CA LEU A 404 -26.73 -14.35 5.72
C LEU A 404 -26.17 -12.93 5.74
N GLY A 405 -26.63 -12.06 4.83
CA GLY A 405 -26.23 -10.66 4.79
C GLY A 405 -26.58 -9.91 6.07
N LEU A 406 -27.78 -10.15 6.61
CA LEU A 406 -28.22 -9.58 7.88
C LEU A 406 -27.35 -10.08 9.04
N VAL A 407 -27.10 -11.39 9.13
CA VAL A 407 -26.25 -11.99 10.17
C VAL A 407 -24.84 -11.44 10.09
N MET A 408 -24.23 -11.39 8.91
CA MET A 408 -22.89 -10.85 8.70
C MET A 408 -22.84 -9.35 8.98
N GLY A 409 -23.84 -8.59 8.56
CA GLY A 409 -23.98 -7.17 8.86
C GLY A 409 -24.12 -6.91 10.36
N LEU A 410 -24.88 -7.74 11.08
CA LEU A 410 -25.02 -7.68 12.54
C LEU A 410 -23.72 -8.08 13.25
N ILE A 411 -23.02 -9.12 12.80
CA ILE A 411 -21.72 -9.51 13.35
C ILE A 411 -20.70 -8.38 13.16
N ALA A 412 -20.64 -7.78 11.97
CA ALA A 412 -19.76 -6.65 11.69
C ALA A 412 -20.13 -5.41 12.51
N ALA A 413 -21.43 -5.12 12.67
CA ALA A 413 -21.91 -3.97 13.42
C ALA A 413 -21.74 -4.14 14.93
N LEU A 414 -21.97 -5.34 15.46
CA LEU A 414 -21.64 -5.71 16.83
C LEU A 414 -20.12 -5.62 17.02
N GLY A 415 -19.34 -6.19 16.10
CA GLY A 415 -17.88 -6.13 16.09
C GLY A 415 -17.34 -4.71 16.14
N ALA A 416 -17.91 -3.79 15.37
CA ALA A 416 -17.58 -2.36 15.41
C ALA A 416 -17.95 -1.67 16.71
N GLY A 417 -18.98 -2.17 17.37
CA GLY A 417 -19.32 -1.78 18.73
C GLY A 417 -18.30 -2.23 19.77
N PHE A 418 -17.62 -3.34 19.48
CA PHE A 418 -16.56 -3.93 20.30
C PHE A 418 -15.16 -3.56 19.78
N GLU A 419 -15.04 -2.77 18.71
CA GLU A 419 -13.80 -2.18 18.18
C GLU A 419 -13.32 -1.04 19.10
N SER A 420 -13.06 -1.36 20.37
CA SER A 420 -11.90 -0.77 21.03
C SER A 420 -10.74 -1.73 20.78
N ALA A 421 -9.72 -1.25 20.06
CA ALA A 421 -8.50 -2.00 19.77
C ALA A 421 -8.07 -2.80 21.00
N ILE A 422 -8.03 -4.14 20.89
CA ILE A 422 -7.43 -4.93 21.96
C ILE A 422 -5.98 -4.46 22.12
N PRO A 423 -5.52 -4.22 23.36
CA PRO A 423 -4.10 -4.09 23.66
C PRO A 423 -3.34 -5.32 23.13
N ARG A 424 -2.15 -5.15 22.54
CA ARG A 424 -1.37 -6.24 21.92
C ARG A 424 -0.72 -7.13 22.99
N GLU A 425 -1.53 -7.75 23.84
CA GLU A 425 -1.05 -8.45 25.03
C GLU A 425 -0.42 -9.81 24.72
N LYS A 426 0.92 -9.81 24.76
CA LYS A 426 1.92 -10.92 24.87
C LYS A 426 2.87 -11.16 23.70
N ARG A 427 2.93 -10.33 22.66
CA ARG A 427 3.51 -10.79 21.38
C ARG A 427 4.71 -9.98 20.93
N ALA A 428 5.88 -10.52 21.22
CA ALA A 428 7.14 -10.01 20.70
C ALA A 428 7.33 -10.28 19.20
N LEU A 429 6.43 -11.00 18.51
CA LEU A 429 6.62 -11.45 17.12
C LEU A 429 5.38 -11.23 16.21
N PRO A 430 5.56 -10.79 14.94
CA PRO A 430 4.49 -10.63 13.95
C PRO A 430 3.67 -11.91 13.70
N SER A 431 4.31 -13.08 13.85
CA SER A 431 3.68 -14.40 13.69
C SER A 431 2.52 -14.65 14.65
N ASP A 432 2.56 -14.07 15.84
CA ASP A 432 1.54 -14.34 16.85
C ASP A 432 0.23 -13.57 16.55
N LEU A 433 0.35 -12.37 15.97
CA LEU A 433 -0.79 -11.62 15.44
C LEU A 433 -1.47 -12.42 14.32
N LEU A 434 -0.69 -12.95 13.38
CA LEU A 434 -1.17 -13.81 12.31
C LEU A 434 -1.87 -15.06 12.85
N ASN A 435 -1.26 -15.76 13.80
CA ASN A 435 -1.80 -17.00 14.39
C ASN A 435 -3.14 -16.78 15.11
N THR A 436 -3.33 -15.62 15.73
CA THR A 436 -4.58 -15.32 16.43
C THR A 436 -5.67 -14.86 15.50
N ASN A 437 -5.32 -14.07 14.48
CA ASN A 437 -6.28 -13.76 13.45
C ASN A 437 -6.71 -15.06 12.74
N ARG A 438 -5.77 -15.95 12.42
CA ARG A 438 -6.06 -17.31 11.90
C ARG A 438 -7.05 -18.06 12.78
N ALA A 439 -6.80 -18.15 14.08
CA ALA A 439 -7.68 -18.89 15.00
C ALA A 439 -9.08 -18.26 15.09
N THR A 440 -9.17 -16.93 15.05
CA THR A 440 -10.44 -16.20 15.09
C THR A 440 -11.24 -16.41 13.81
N VAL A 441 -10.60 -16.21 12.66
CA VAL A 441 -11.21 -16.45 11.35
C VAL A 441 -11.67 -17.89 11.22
N LEU A 442 -10.85 -18.87 11.60
CA LEU A 442 -11.21 -20.28 11.50
C LEU A 442 -12.45 -20.62 12.33
N LYS A 443 -12.56 -20.07 13.55
CA LYS A 443 -13.75 -20.22 14.40
C LYS A 443 -14.98 -19.57 13.74
N GLN A 444 -14.87 -18.34 13.25
CA GLN A 444 -15.97 -17.63 12.60
C GLN A 444 -16.45 -18.36 11.34
N THR A 445 -15.53 -18.76 10.46
CA THR A 445 -15.88 -19.49 9.23
C THR A 445 -16.51 -20.84 9.54
N LEU A 446 -16.03 -21.54 10.58
CA LEU A 446 -16.64 -22.79 11.03
C LEU A 446 -18.06 -22.56 11.55
N THR A 447 -18.29 -21.53 12.38
CA THR A 447 -19.64 -21.19 12.87
C THR A 447 -20.57 -20.83 11.73
N ILE A 448 -20.14 -19.98 10.79
CA ILE A 448 -20.93 -19.60 9.61
C ILE A 448 -21.25 -20.85 8.76
N GLY A 449 -20.26 -21.70 8.52
CA GLY A 449 -20.42 -22.93 7.75
C GLY A 449 -21.39 -23.91 8.40
N LEU A 450 -21.30 -24.11 9.72
CA LEU A 450 -22.20 -24.98 10.47
C LEU A 450 -23.63 -24.46 10.48
N VAL A 451 -23.83 -23.17 10.80
CA VAL A 451 -25.18 -22.57 10.84
C VAL A 451 -25.84 -22.65 9.47
N THR A 452 -25.10 -22.28 8.42
CA THR A 452 -25.65 -22.26 7.07
C THR A 452 -25.84 -23.65 6.50
N GLY A 453 -24.87 -24.55 6.74
CA GLY A 453 -24.92 -25.93 6.29
C GLY A 453 -26.04 -26.72 6.96
N SER A 454 -26.23 -26.57 8.27
CA SER A 454 -27.36 -27.19 8.97
C SER A 454 -28.70 -26.65 8.47
N GLY A 455 -28.84 -25.33 8.33
CA GLY A 455 -30.08 -24.72 7.82
C GLY A 455 -30.43 -25.22 6.42
N TYR A 456 -29.48 -25.13 5.48
CA TYR A 456 -29.69 -25.57 4.10
C TYR A 456 -29.92 -27.09 4.01
N GLY A 457 -29.12 -27.88 4.73
CA GLY A 457 -29.22 -29.34 4.72
C GLY A 457 -30.54 -29.86 5.29
N THR A 458 -31.08 -29.25 6.34
CA THR A 458 -32.40 -29.61 6.87
C THR A 458 -33.50 -29.34 5.86
N VAL A 459 -33.51 -28.16 5.24
CA VAL A 459 -34.54 -27.82 4.24
C VAL A 459 -34.43 -28.73 3.02
N PHE A 460 -33.22 -28.96 2.52
CA PHE A 460 -32.99 -29.85 1.39
C PHE A 460 -33.35 -31.30 1.70
N GLY A 461 -33.01 -31.80 2.89
CA GLY A 461 -33.33 -33.16 3.32
C GLY A 461 -34.83 -33.42 3.46
N ILE A 462 -35.58 -32.43 3.97
CA ILE A 462 -37.05 -32.49 4.01
C ILE A 462 -37.63 -32.50 2.60
N ALA A 463 -37.16 -31.59 1.73
CA ALA A 463 -37.68 -31.47 0.36
C ALA A 463 -37.35 -32.69 -0.52
N SER A 464 -36.20 -33.32 -0.30
CA SER A 464 -35.76 -34.52 -1.04
C SER A 464 -36.21 -35.83 -0.40
N HIS A 465 -36.89 -35.78 0.74
CA HIS A 465 -37.23 -36.95 1.57
C HIS A 465 -36.02 -37.86 1.88
N SER A 466 -34.81 -37.29 1.95
CA SER A 466 -33.57 -38.03 2.12
C SER A 466 -32.67 -37.31 3.13
N ALA A 467 -32.53 -37.91 4.32
CA ALA A 467 -31.63 -37.38 5.35
C ALA A 467 -30.17 -37.39 4.88
N LEU A 468 -29.76 -38.41 4.12
CA LEU A 468 -28.40 -38.50 3.56
C LEU A 468 -28.14 -37.36 2.57
N ALA A 469 -29.05 -37.12 1.62
CA ALA A 469 -28.91 -36.04 0.65
C ALA A 469 -28.97 -34.66 1.31
N GLY A 470 -29.78 -34.51 2.37
CA GLY A 470 -29.78 -33.31 3.22
C GLY A 470 -28.44 -33.05 3.89
N LEU A 471 -27.80 -34.08 4.46
CA LEU A 471 -26.47 -33.97 5.08
C LEU A 471 -25.40 -33.60 4.05
N GLY A 472 -25.38 -34.23 2.87
CA GLY A 472 -24.44 -33.89 1.80
C GLY A 472 -24.61 -32.46 1.30
N ALA A 473 -25.85 -32.06 0.98
CA ALA A 473 -26.17 -30.72 0.54
C ALA A 473 -25.79 -29.66 1.59
N GLY A 474 -26.06 -29.93 2.87
CA GLY A 474 -25.66 -29.07 3.98
C GLY A 474 -24.16 -28.95 4.14
N LEU A 475 -23.42 -30.07 4.05
CA LEU A 475 -21.95 -30.07 4.13
C LEU A 475 -21.33 -29.27 2.98
N VAL A 476 -21.83 -29.45 1.75
CA VAL A 476 -21.36 -28.72 0.58
C VAL A 476 -21.63 -27.22 0.74
N ALA A 477 -22.89 -26.82 0.97
CA ALA A 477 -23.26 -25.41 1.11
C ALA A 477 -22.52 -24.72 2.27
N GLY A 478 -22.47 -25.36 3.44
CA GLY A 478 -21.78 -24.84 4.61
C GLY A 478 -20.28 -24.65 4.37
N THR A 479 -19.62 -25.64 3.78
CA THR A 479 -18.17 -25.59 3.52
C THR A 479 -17.82 -24.55 2.47
N MET A 480 -18.58 -24.46 1.38
CA MET A 480 -18.33 -23.47 0.33
C MET A 480 -18.50 -22.03 0.83
N ILE A 481 -19.55 -21.77 1.62
CA ILE A 481 -19.77 -20.47 2.25
C ILE A 481 -18.66 -20.17 3.25
N ALA A 482 -18.25 -21.14 4.06
CA ALA A 482 -17.14 -20.97 4.99
C ALA A 482 -15.81 -20.63 4.27
N ILE A 483 -15.50 -21.31 3.18
CA ILE A 483 -14.31 -21.04 2.34
C ILE A 483 -14.37 -19.61 1.81
N GLY A 484 -15.47 -19.25 1.14
CA GLY A 484 -15.61 -17.95 0.52
C GLY A 484 -15.64 -16.80 1.53
N ALA A 485 -16.40 -16.93 2.61
CA ALA A 485 -16.41 -15.97 3.73
C ALA A 485 -15.02 -15.85 4.38
N GLY A 486 -14.27 -16.94 4.48
CA GLY A 486 -12.89 -16.92 4.94
C GLY A 486 -12.00 -16.01 4.09
N THR A 487 -12.17 -16.01 2.77
CA THR A 487 -11.41 -15.11 1.88
C THR A 487 -11.76 -13.63 2.04
N MET A 488 -12.94 -13.32 2.60
CA MET A 488 -13.37 -11.95 2.92
C MET A 488 -12.75 -11.40 4.21
N THR A 489 -11.80 -12.13 4.80
CA THR A 489 -11.06 -11.71 6.00
C THR A 489 -9.62 -11.34 5.64
N ALA A 490 -8.96 -10.56 6.50
CA ALA A 490 -7.54 -10.24 6.37
C ALA A 490 -6.65 -11.49 6.23
N TRP A 491 -6.92 -12.52 7.04
CA TRP A 491 -6.17 -13.78 7.00
C TRP A 491 -6.40 -14.56 5.70
N GLY A 492 -7.65 -14.74 5.28
CA GLY A 492 -7.94 -15.49 4.06
C GLY A 492 -7.40 -14.81 2.81
N ARG A 493 -7.50 -13.47 2.72
CA ARG A 493 -6.91 -12.70 1.63
C ARG A 493 -5.39 -12.83 1.59
N TRP A 494 -4.72 -12.77 2.75
CA TRP A 494 -3.28 -13.02 2.84
C TRP A 494 -2.90 -14.44 2.40
N VAL A 495 -3.67 -15.46 2.79
CA VAL A 495 -3.42 -16.84 2.34
C VAL A 495 -3.52 -16.93 0.81
N VAL A 496 -4.60 -16.41 0.23
CA VAL A 496 -4.81 -16.45 -1.22
C VAL A 496 -3.68 -15.68 -1.93
N LEU A 497 -3.49 -14.41 -1.60
CA LEU A 497 -2.58 -13.55 -2.35
C LEU A 497 -1.11 -13.85 -2.03
N ALA A 498 -0.72 -13.89 -0.76
CA ALA A 498 0.68 -13.98 -0.34
C ALA A 498 1.19 -15.41 -0.14
N ARG A 499 0.34 -16.40 0.13
CA ARG A 499 0.78 -17.79 0.35
C ARG A 499 0.56 -18.71 -0.85
N ILE A 500 -0.46 -18.46 -1.66
CA ILE A 500 -0.76 -19.25 -2.85
C ILE A 500 -0.22 -18.54 -4.09
N TRP A 501 -0.75 -17.37 -4.44
CA TRP A 501 -0.48 -16.76 -5.74
C TRP A 501 0.93 -16.17 -5.87
N LEU A 502 1.41 -15.38 -4.91
CA LEU A 502 2.75 -14.79 -4.99
C LEU A 502 3.87 -15.84 -5.07
N PRO A 503 3.85 -16.94 -4.30
CA PRO A 503 4.83 -18.02 -4.45
C PRO A 503 4.69 -18.84 -5.74
N LEU A 504 3.46 -19.03 -6.25
CA LEU A 504 3.25 -19.67 -7.56
C LEU A 504 3.82 -18.81 -8.70
N THR A 505 3.74 -17.49 -8.57
CA THR A 505 4.27 -16.53 -9.54
C THR A 505 5.76 -16.19 -9.34
N GLY A 506 6.40 -16.72 -8.29
CA GLY A 506 7.82 -16.53 -8.00
C GLY A 506 8.20 -15.27 -7.20
N TRP A 507 7.25 -14.36 -6.94
CA TRP A 507 7.49 -13.04 -6.33
C TRP A 507 7.71 -13.04 -4.82
N LEU A 508 7.33 -14.12 -4.13
CA LEU A 508 7.64 -14.34 -2.72
C LEU A 508 7.99 -15.81 -2.45
N PRO A 509 8.75 -16.12 -1.38
CA PRO A 509 9.04 -17.49 -1.02
C PRO A 509 7.81 -18.22 -0.47
N ARG A 510 7.81 -19.56 -0.62
CA ARG A 510 6.82 -20.44 0.02
C ARG A 510 6.89 -20.44 1.55
N ASP A 511 7.91 -19.87 2.16
CA ASP A 511 8.00 -19.72 3.62
C ASP A 511 8.40 -18.29 3.96
N LEU A 512 7.43 -17.39 3.76
CA LEU A 512 7.62 -15.96 3.96
C LEU A 512 8.07 -15.62 5.38
N ASP A 513 7.50 -16.28 6.39
CA ASP A 513 7.81 -15.99 7.80
C ASP A 513 9.24 -16.40 8.17
N ALA A 514 9.75 -17.51 7.63
CA ALA A 514 11.16 -17.88 7.78
C ALA A 514 12.07 -16.90 7.05
N PHE A 515 11.70 -16.48 5.84
CA PHE A 515 12.48 -15.53 5.05
C PHE A 515 12.58 -14.15 5.70
N LEU A 516 11.47 -13.59 6.22
CA LEU A 516 11.47 -12.28 6.87
C LEU A 516 12.29 -12.28 8.17
N ARG A 517 12.28 -13.39 8.92
CA ARG A 517 13.13 -13.56 10.11
C ARG A 517 14.60 -13.67 9.75
N ASP A 518 14.94 -14.48 8.75
CA ASP A 518 16.31 -14.60 8.23
C ASP A 518 16.83 -13.24 7.72
N ALA A 519 15.99 -12.44 7.04
CA ALA A 519 16.35 -11.09 6.62
C ALA A 519 16.56 -10.12 7.80
N CYS A 520 15.89 -10.33 8.94
CA CYS A 520 16.13 -9.57 10.17
C CYS A 520 17.46 -9.98 10.84
N GLU A 521 17.75 -11.27 10.92
CA GLU A 521 19.02 -11.79 11.45
C GLU A 521 20.20 -11.24 10.64
N ARG A 522 20.06 -11.20 9.31
CA ARG A 522 21.03 -10.62 8.37
C ARG A 522 21.04 -9.09 8.33
N GLN A 523 20.27 -8.41 9.20
CA GLN A 523 20.24 -6.96 9.35
C GLN A 523 19.74 -6.18 8.12
N VAL A 524 19.11 -6.85 7.15
CA VAL A 524 18.47 -6.22 5.99
C VAL A 524 17.16 -5.57 6.40
N LEU A 525 16.36 -6.32 7.16
CA LEU A 525 15.14 -5.86 7.79
C LEU A 525 15.37 -5.64 9.28
N ARG A 526 14.49 -4.85 9.90
CA ARG A 526 14.37 -4.73 11.34
C ARG A 526 12.93 -4.99 11.75
N GLN A 527 12.74 -5.50 12.95
CA GLN A 527 11.42 -5.70 13.50
C GLN A 527 11.03 -4.48 14.35
N VAL A 528 9.84 -3.92 14.11
CA VAL A 528 9.28 -2.82 14.89
C VAL A 528 7.91 -3.26 15.41
N GLY A 529 7.86 -3.70 16.68
CA GLY A 529 6.66 -4.27 17.26
C GLY A 529 6.16 -5.51 16.49
N THR A 530 4.97 -5.43 15.90
CA THR A 530 4.32 -6.52 15.15
C THR A 530 4.50 -6.45 13.64
N VAL A 531 5.36 -5.57 13.13
CA VAL A 531 5.63 -5.40 11.70
C VAL A 531 7.15 -5.46 11.43
N TYR A 532 7.50 -5.70 10.18
CA TYR A 532 8.88 -5.63 9.69
C TYR A 532 9.06 -4.34 8.89
N GLN A 533 10.24 -3.74 8.96
CA GLN A 533 10.64 -2.58 8.15
C GLN A 533 12.00 -2.84 7.52
N PHE A 534 12.30 -2.19 6.40
CA PHE A 534 13.68 -2.12 5.93
C PHE A 534 14.51 -1.33 6.95
N ARG A 535 15.71 -1.82 7.27
CA ARG A 535 16.57 -1.13 8.23
C ARG A 535 16.98 0.27 7.73
N HIS A 536 17.16 0.40 6.42
CA HIS A 536 17.55 1.64 5.75
C HIS A 536 16.64 1.93 4.56
N ALA A 537 16.09 3.15 4.51
CA ALA A 537 15.24 3.61 3.41
C ALA A 537 16.02 3.64 2.07
N GLN A 538 17.28 4.07 2.08
CA GLN A 538 18.14 4.08 0.89
C GLN A 538 18.30 2.67 0.27
N LEU A 539 18.41 1.62 1.09
CA LEU A 539 18.47 0.24 0.60
C LEU A 539 17.14 -0.19 -0.04
N ARG A 540 16.00 0.16 0.57
CA ARG A 540 14.68 -0.08 0.00
C ARG A 540 14.53 0.64 -1.35
N ASP A 541 14.91 1.91 -1.42
CA ASP A 541 14.74 2.74 -2.62
C ASP A 541 15.65 2.24 -3.75
N HIS A 542 16.86 1.80 -3.44
CA HIS A 542 17.76 1.14 -4.40
C HIS A 542 17.23 -0.21 -4.89
N LEU A 543 16.70 -1.03 -3.98
CA LEU A 543 16.05 -2.30 -4.33
C LEU A 543 14.80 -2.10 -5.18
N TYR A 544 14.04 -1.02 -4.95
CA TYR A 544 12.92 -0.64 -5.80
C TYR A 544 13.39 -0.21 -7.19
N ALA A 545 14.41 0.63 -7.28
CA ALA A 545 14.95 1.12 -8.56
C ALA A 545 15.57 0.00 -9.41
N THR A 546 16.14 -1.03 -8.76
CA THR A 546 16.76 -2.17 -9.43
C THR A 546 15.87 -3.40 -9.52
N ALA A 547 14.69 -3.41 -8.89
CA ALA A 547 13.73 -4.47 -9.04
C ALA A 547 13.27 -4.53 -10.50
N GLY A 548 13.44 -5.69 -11.14
CA GLY A 548 12.76 -5.94 -12.41
C GLY A 548 11.27 -5.66 -12.23
N THR A 549 10.69 -4.85 -13.11
CA THR A 549 9.27 -4.49 -13.07
C THR A 549 8.42 -5.74 -12.86
N PRO A 550 7.57 -5.80 -11.81
CA PRO A 550 6.66 -6.92 -11.62
C PRO A 550 5.81 -7.13 -12.90
N PRO A 551 5.66 -8.37 -13.42
CA PRO A 551 5.11 -8.69 -14.72
C PRO A 551 3.62 -8.38 -14.85
N GLU A 552 2.94 -7.99 -13.77
CA GLU A 552 1.50 -7.79 -13.80
C GLU A 552 1.11 -6.48 -13.14
N THR A 553 1.26 -5.37 -13.88
CA THR A 553 0.57 -4.08 -13.65
C THR A 553 0.26 -3.78 -12.19
N VAL A 554 1.33 -3.47 -11.46
CA VAL A 554 1.37 -2.53 -10.33
C VAL A 554 0.81 -1.20 -10.85
N LEU A 555 -0.52 -1.12 -10.87
CA LEU A 555 -1.32 0.03 -11.31
C LEU A 555 -2.59 0.02 -10.47
N HIS A 556 -2.44 0.14 -9.16
CA HIS A 556 -3.39 0.89 -8.36
C HIS A 556 -2.57 1.94 -7.61
N ARG A 557 -2.30 3.07 -8.30
CA ARG A 557 -1.92 4.42 -7.77
C ARG A 557 -0.90 5.20 -8.63
N THR A 558 -0.28 4.59 -9.65
CA THR A 558 0.90 5.21 -10.33
C THR A 558 0.69 5.67 -11.77
N GLY A 559 -0.53 5.70 -12.31
CA GLY A 559 -0.75 5.98 -13.73
C GLY A 559 -0.72 7.47 -14.12
N ASN A 560 -1.46 8.32 -13.40
CA ASN A 560 -1.82 9.64 -13.91
C ASN A 560 -0.70 10.67 -13.81
N LEU A 561 0.10 10.67 -12.74
CA LEU A 561 1.27 11.55 -12.64
C LEU A 561 2.40 11.13 -13.61
N ASP A 562 2.53 9.83 -13.89
CA ASP A 562 3.47 9.33 -14.90
C ASP A 562 3.02 9.64 -16.33
N ARG A 563 1.71 9.61 -16.58
CA ARG A 563 1.13 10.08 -17.84
C ARG A 563 1.28 11.58 -17.97
N LEU A 564 1.09 12.33 -16.88
CA LEU A 564 1.32 13.77 -16.85
C LEU A 564 2.77 14.10 -17.18
N PHE A 565 3.74 13.29 -16.72
CA PHE A 565 5.13 13.41 -17.15
C PHE A 565 5.28 13.19 -18.66
N ALA A 566 4.70 12.12 -19.21
CA ALA A 566 4.77 11.83 -20.65
C ALA A 566 4.08 12.89 -21.52
N VAL A 567 3.07 13.58 -20.99
CA VAL A 567 2.41 14.72 -21.63
C VAL A 567 3.27 15.99 -21.53
N ALA A 568 3.96 16.15 -20.40
CA ALA A 568 4.83 17.28 -20.15
C ALA A 568 6.13 17.22 -20.96
N ASP A 569 6.74 16.04 -21.11
CA ASP A 569 7.93 15.80 -21.94
C ASP A 569 7.57 15.90 -23.43
N THR A 570 7.59 17.12 -23.95
CA THR A 570 7.10 17.43 -25.30
C THR A 570 8.15 17.22 -26.39
N ASP A 571 9.44 17.19 -26.04
CA ASP A 571 10.53 16.90 -26.98
C ASP A 571 11.08 15.47 -26.87
N GLY A 572 10.62 14.70 -25.87
CA GLY A 572 10.93 13.27 -25.72
C GLY A 572 12.33 13.01 -25.19
N ASP A 573 12.96 13.97 -24.51
CA ASP A 573 14.33 13.86 -24.01
C ASP A 573 14.43 13.04 -22.70
N GLY A 574 13.28 12.64 -22.13
CA GLY A 574 13.18 11.88 -20.89
C GLY A 574 13.29 12.73 -19.62
N TYR A 575 13.26 14.06 -19.75
CA TYR A 575 13.19 15.05 -18.69
C TYR A 575 12.05 16.03 -18.97
N VAL A 576 11.72 16.85 -17.97
CA VAL A 576 10.79 17.98 -18.13
C VAL A 576 11.47 19.26 -17.67
N ASP A 577 11.40 20.30 -18.47
CA ASP A 577 11.90 21.64 -18.14
C ASP A 577 10.87 22.77 -18.38
N GLY A 578 11.30 24.02 -18.20
CA GLY A 578 10.43 25.17 -18.42
C GLY A 578 10.04 25.38 -19.90
N ALA A 579 10.87 24.94 -20.84
CA ALA A 579 10.61 25.04 -22.27
C ALA A 579 9.51 24.06 -22.72
N ASP A 580 9.43 22.89 -22.10
CA ASP A 580 8.30 21.96 -22.28
C ASP A 580 6.95 22.62 -22.01
N TYR A 581 6.81 23.24 -20.85
CA TYR A 581 5.57 23.92 -20.48
C TYR A 581 5.25 25.12 -21.38
N GLN A 582 6.27 25.79 -21.93
CA GLN A 582 6.09 26.82 -22.96
C GLN A 582 5.61 26.22 -24.29
N ARG A 583 6.12 25.05 -24.70
CA ARG A 583 5.64 24.32 -25.88
C ARG A 583 4.19 23.88 -25.73
N ILE A 584 3.79 23.44 -24.53
CA ILE A 584 2.40 23.14 -24.21
C ILE A 584 1.52 24.38 -24.37
N ALA A 585 1.90 25.52 -23.79
CA ALA A 585 1.15 26.77 -23.96
C ALA A 585 1.09 27.22 -25.43
N ALA A 586 2.17 27.03 -26.20
CA ALA A 586 2.20 27.34 -27.63
C ALA A 586 1.30 26.41 -28.48
N ARG A 587 1.10 25.16 -28.04
CA ARG A 587 0.18 24.20 -28.67
C ARG A 587 -1.25 24.73 -28.67
N TYR A 588 -1.74 25.20 -27.51
CA TYR A 588 -3.06 25.85 -27.40
C TYR A 588 -3.22 27.00 -28.40
N ARG A 589 -2.23 27.89 -28.45
CA ARG A 589 -2.24 29.05 -29.35
C ARG A 589 -2.31 28.64 -30.83
N THR A 590 -1.57 27.61 -31.21
CA THR A 590 -1.50 27.14 -32.60
C THR A 590 -2.79 26.43 -33.02
N THR A 591 -3.38 25.63 -32.13
CA THR A 591 -4.60 24.86 -32.42
C THR A 591 -5.87 25.72 -32.47
N TYR A 592 -5.94 26.76 -31.62
CA TYR A 592 -7.11 27.64 -31.52
C TYR A 592 -6.91 29.02 -32.16
N GLY A 593 -5.73 29.30 -32.73
CA GLY A 593 -5.46 30.56 -33.44
C GLY A 593 -5.46 31.80 -32.54
N LEU A 594 -5.08 31.65 -31.27
CA LEU A 594 -5.15 32.72 -30.28
C LEU A 594 -4.08 33.79 -30.55
N ALA A 595 -4.42 35.07 -30.35
CA ALA A 595 -3.45 36.17 -30.40
C ALA A 595 -2.44 36.07 -29.25
N ALA A 596 -1.22 36.57 -29.46
CA ALA A 596 -0.15 36.47 -28.47
C ALA A 596 -0.42 37.29 -27.19
N ASP A 597 -1.23 38.35 -27.31
CA ASP A 597 -1.63 39.29 -26.26
C ASP A 597 -3.04 39.01 -25.70
N ALA A 598 -3.70 37.94 -26.16
CA ALA A 598 -5.01 37.55 -25.66
C ALA A 598 -4.96 37.22 -24.14
N PRO A 599 -6.00 37.55 -23.36
CA PRO A 599 -6.04 37.29 -21.94
C PRO A 599 -5.92 35.80 -21.60
N GLU A 600 -6.47 34.92 -22.43
CA GLU A 600 -6.40 33.45 -22.30
C GLU A 600 -4.96 32.95 -22.50
N THR A 601 -4.26 33.46 -23.52
CA THR A 601 -2.84 33.16 -23.78
C THR A 601 -1.98 33.57 -22.58
N THR A 602 -2.27 34.74 -21.99
CA THR A 602 -1.55 35.24 -20.81
C THR A 602 -1.83 34.40 -19.57
N ALA A 603 -3.08 33.97 -19.37
CA ALA A 603 -3.48 33.11 -18.26
C ALA A 603 -2.82 31.72 -18.35
N LEU A 604 -2.82 31.07 -19.52
CA LEU A 604 -2.13 29.79 -19.76
C LEU A 604 -0.64 29.88 -19.45
N ALA A 605 0.05 30.89 -19.99
CA ALA A 605 1.49 31.07 -19.77
C ALA A 605 1.80 31.36 -18.29
N SER A 606 0.91 32.07 -17.60
CA SER A 606 1.08 32.37 -16.18
C SER A 606 0.85 31.15 -15.30
N PHE A 607 -0.16 30.33 -15.59
CA PHE A 607 -0.38 29.05 -14.91
C PHE A 607 0.82 28.13 -15.07
N TYR A 608 1.27 27.88 -16.30
CA TYR A 608 2.37 26.95 -16.54
C TYR A 608 3.71 27.42 -15.95
N ARG A 609 3.97 28.74 -15.92
CA ARG A 609 5.12 29.30 -15.19
C ARG A 609 5.00 29.10 -13.68
N ALA A 610 3.83 29.37 -13.10
CA ALA A 610 3.58 29.16 -11.68
C ALA A 610 3.68 27.67 -11.31
N TYR A 611 3.14 26.79 -12.15
CA TYR A 611 3.20 25.34 -11.99
C TYR A 611 4.64 24.83 -12.07
N TRP A 612 5.42 25.24 -13.07
CA TRP A 612 6.84 24.89 -13.18
C TRP A 612 7.65 25.38 -11.97
N ALA A 613 7.46 26.62 -11.55
CA ALA A 613 8.12 27.14 -10.35
C ALA A 613 7.72 26.37 -9.08
N GLY A 614 6.45 25.93 -8.99
CA GLY A 614 5.97 25.03 -7.96
C GLY A 614 6.68 23.68 -8.01
N LEU A 615 6.80 23.07 -9.19
CA LEU A 615 7.49 21.80 -9.38
C LEU A 615 8.96 21.88 -9.00
N GLN A 616 9.68 22.92 -9.41
CA GLN A 616 11.08 23.14 -9.02
C GLN A 616 11.24 23.31 -7.52
N ARG A 617 10.33 24.07 -6.88
CA ARG A 617 10.31 24.25 -5.43
C ARG A 617 10.11 22.93 -4.69
N HIS A 618 9.16 22.11 -5.13
CA HIS A 618 8.87 20.81 -4.52
C HIS A 618 9.95 19.76 -4.83
N ALA A 619 10.60 19.84 -6.00
CA ALA A 619 11.71 18.97 -6.40
C ALA A 619 13.07 19.40 -5.82
N LYS A 620 13.17 20.62 -5.27
CA LYS A 620 14.39 21.23 -4.73
C LYS A 620 15.55 21.25 -5.73
N THR A 621 15.23 21.58 -6.98
CA THR A 621 16.22 21.71 -8.05
C THR A 621 15.82 22.86 -8.97
N ASP A 622 16.81 23.65 -9.36
CA ASP A 622 16.65 24.71 -10.37
C ASP A 622 16.84 24.18 -11.80
N GLY A 623 17.16 22.88 -11.93
CA GLY A 623 17.36 22.20 -13.21
C GLY A 623 16.11 21.50 -13.75
N ARG A 624 16.31 20.72 -14.82
CA ARG A 624 15.29 19.82 -15.39
C ARG A 624 14.92 18.70 -14.42
N LEU A 625 13.69 18.20 -14.52
CA LEU A 625 13.17 17.15 -13.66
C LEU A 625 13.17 15.80 -14.38
N SER A 626 13.78 14.79 -13.76
CA SER A 626 13.59 13.40 -14.18
C SER A 626 12.15 12.94 -13.89
N ARG A 627 11.71 11.84 -14.52
CA ARG A 627 10.39 11.25 -14.30
C ARG A 627 10.02 11.03 -12.83
N ALA A 628 10.96 10.54 -12.02
CA ALA A 628 10.72 10.31 -10.58
C ALA A 628 10.59 11.62 -9.79
N GLN A 629 11.41 12.62 -10.12
CA GLN A 629 11.37 13.95 -9.49
C GLN A 629 10.08 14.69 -9.86
N HIS A 630 9.70 14.69 -11.15
CA HIS A 630 8.46 15.28 -11.61
C HIS A 630 7.24 14.64 -10.96
N ARG A 631 7.18 13.30 -10.88
CA ARG A 631 6.08 12.59 -10.19
C ARG A 631 5.92 13.06 -8.74
N THR A 632 7.02 13.12 -8.01
CA THR A 632 7.03 13.52 -6.60
C THR A 632 6.60 14.98 -6.44
N ALA A 633 7.14 15.86 -7.29
CA ALA A 633 6.84 17.28 -7.27
C ALA A 633 5.41 17.59 -7.72
N ALA A 634 4.87 16.87 -8.71
CA ALA A 634 3.51 17.04 -9.22
C ALA A 634 2.47 16.63 -8.17
N GLY A 635 2.70 15.53 -7.44
CA GLY A 635 1.85 15.14 -6.31
C GLY A 635 1.82 16.20 -5.21
N ALA A 636 2.96 16.84 -4.92
CA ALA A 636 3.03 17.93 -3.93
C ALA A 636 2.38 19.23 -4.44
N ALA A 637 2.59 19.56 -5.72
CA ALA A 637 2.01 20.74 -6.37
C ALA A 637 0.47 20.72 -6.36
N GLY A 638 -0.15 19.55 -6.47
CA GLY A 638 -1.61 19.40 -6.32
C GLY A 638 -2.14 19.89 -4.97
N THR A 639 -1.31 19.98 -3.92
CA THR A 639 -1.72 20.49 -2.61
C THR A 639 -1.23 21.90 -2.30
N ASP A 640 -0.49 22.53 -3.22
CA ASP A 640 0.13 23.84 -3.02
C ASP A 640 -0.92 24.97 -3.02
N PRO A 641 -1.09 25.71 -1.91
CA PRO A 641 -1.99 26.86 -1.86
C PRO A 641 -1.67 27.93 -2.90
N ALA A 642 -0.39 28.10 -3.26
CA ALA A 642 0.06 29.09 -4.23
C ALA A 642 -0.46 28.81 -5.65
N LEU A 643 -0.92 27.57 -5.91
CA LEU A 643 -1.46 27.18 -7.20
C LEU A 643 -2.99 27.28 -7.28
N ARG A 644 -3.71 27.60 -6.20
CA ARG A 644 -5.19 27.69 -6.22
C ARG A 644 -5.70 28.77 -7.19
N GLU A 645 -5.18 29.98 -7.08
CA GLU A 645 -5.55 31.08 -7.98
C GLU A 645 -5.10 30.81 -9.43
N PRO A 646 -3.85 30.39 -9.69
CA PRO A 646 -3.42 29.97 -11.02
C PRO A 646 -4.28 28.87 -11.66
N VAL A 647 -4.70 27.86 -10.89
CA VAL A 647 -5.55 26.76 -11.39
C VAL A 647 -6.95 27.26 -11.73
N ALA A 648 -7.54 28.14 -10.92
CA ALA A 648 -8.84 28.74 -11.23
C ALA A 648 -8.76 29.61 -12.50
N ALA A 649 -7.69 30.40 -12.66
CA ALA A 649 -7.46 31.20 -13.86
C ALA A 649 -7.21 30.31 -15.09
N PHE A 650 -6.48 29.21 -14.93
CA PHE A 650 -6.29 28.20 -15.98
C PHE A 650 -7.61 27.58 -16.40
N ALA A 651 -8.46 27.18 -15.47
CA ALA A 651 -9.74 26.58 -15.77
C ALA A 651 -10.67 27.54 -16.52
N ALA A 652 -10.71 28.81 -16.10
CA ALA A 652 -11.45 29.84 -16.82
C ALA A 652 -10.91 30.06 -18.24
N ALA A 653 -9.58 30.13 -18.41
CA ALA A 653 -8.97 30.30 -19.73
C ALA A 653 -9.22 29.10 -20.65
N VAL A 654 -9.11 27.88 -20.14
CA VAL A 654 -9.39 26.66 -20.90
C VAL A 654 -10.86 26.60 -21.33
N PHE A 655 -11.79 27.06 -20.49
CA PHE A 655 -13.20 27.18 -20.88
C PHE A 655 -13.37 28.07 -22.11
N GLU A 656 -12.90 29.32 -22.05
CA GLU A 656 -13.04 30.29 -23.16
C GLU A 656 -12.31 29.85 -24.44
N ILE A 657 -11.27 29.01 -24.32
CA ILE A 657 -10.56 28.46 -25.48
C ILE A 657 -11.37 27.34 -26.16
N ILE A 658 -12.07 26.52 -25.37
CA ILE A 658 -12.86 25.41 -25.89
C ILE A 658 -14.19 25.92 -26.45
N ASP A 659 -14.85 26.85 -25.76
CA ASP A 659 -16.08 27.55 -26.17
C ASP A 659 -15.77 28.52 -27.33
N ALA A 660 -15.69 27.95 -28.54
CA ALA A 660 -15.23 28.65 -29.72
C ALA A 660 -16.35 29.48 -30.39
N ASP A 661 -17.61 29.14 -30.11
CA ASP A 661 -18.77 29.89 -30.60
C ASP A 661 -19.32 30.90 -29.58
N HIS A 662 -18.75 30.94 -28.38
CA HIS A 662 -19.09 31.84 -27.29
C HIS A 662 -20.55 31.69 -26.84
N ASP A 663 -21.10 30.47 -26.89
CA ASP A 663 -22.45 30.16 -26.43
C ASP A 663 -22.56 29.98 -24.91
N GLY A 664 -21.42 29.98 -24.21
CA GLY A 664 -21.35 29.87 -22.75
C GLY A 664 -21.43 28.44 -22.23
N CYS A 665 -21.34 27.44 -23.11
CA CYS A 665 -21.30 26.03 -22.82
C CYS A 665 -20.22 25.33 -23.66
N VAL A 666 -19.80 24.13 -23.26
CA VAL A 666 -18.94 23.27 -24.10
C VAL A 666 -19.73 22.05 -24.54
N GLY A 667 -19.94 21.92 -25.85
CA GLY A 667 -20.62 20.79 -26.47
C GLY A 667 -19.70 19.65 -26.88
N GLU A 668 -20.27 18.55 -27.41
CA GLU A 668 -19.52 17.37 -27.83
C GLU A 668 -18.49 17.65 -28.93
N THR A 669 -18.83 18.53 -29.89
CA THR A 669 -17.94 18.87 -31.00
C THR A 669 -16.71 19.63 -30.53
N GLU A 670 -16.90 20.56 -29.60
CA GLU A 670 -15.82 21.38 -29.02
C GLU A 670 -14.92 20.55 -28.11
N LEU A 671 -15.53 19.69 -27.28
CA LEU A 671 -14.79 18.78 -26.43
C LEU A 671 -14.01 17.74 -27.26
N THR A 672 -14.57 17.24 -28.37
CA THR A 672 -13.85 16.34 -29.29
C THR A 672 -12.60 17.02 -29.86
N ARG A 673 -12.74 18.28 -30.33
CA ARG A 673 -11.62 19.08 -30.83
C ARG A 673 -10.54 19.27 -29.75
N TYR A 674 -10.94 19.46 -28.49
CA TYR A 674 -10.02 19.55 -27.36
C TYR A 674 -9.28 18.24 -27.08
N LEU A 675 -9.99 17.11 -27.07
CA LEU A 675 -9.39 15.79 -26.85
C LEU A 675 -8.42 15.42 -27.98
N ASP A 676 -8.77 15.75 -29.23
CA ASP A 676 -7.92 15.57 -30.40
C ASP A 676 -6.65 16.43 -30.33
N MET A 677 -6.74 17.66 -29.82
CA MET A 677 -5.57 18.50 -29.57
C MET A 677 -4.57 17.77 -28.69
N TRP A 678 -5.03 17.05 -27.66
CA TRP A 678 -4.17 16.27 -26.76
C TRP A 678 -3.81 14.87 -27.28
N GLY A 679 -4.41 14.42 -28.39
CA GLY A 679 -4.23 13.07 -28.93
C GLY A 679 -4.87 11.99 -28.06
N LEU A 680 -5.91 12.33 -27.30
CA LEU A 680 -6.61 11.40 -26.42
C LEU A 680 -7.68 10.64 -27.19
N ALA A 681 -7.58 9.31 -27.23
CA ALA A 681 -8.64 8.44 -27.76
C ALA A 681 -9.81 8.27 -26.76
N ALA A 682 -10.23 9.36 -26.12
CA ALA A 682 -11.35 9.39 -25.19
C ALA A 682 -12.64 9.75 -25.93
N ASP A 683 -13.73 9.06 -25.58
CA ASP A 683 -15.06 9.34 -26.12
C ASP A 683 -15.63 10.61 -25.48
N ALA A 684 -15.84 11.66 -26.27
CA ALA A 684 -16.35 12.95 -25.82
C ALA A 684 -17.74 12.83 -25.16
N SER A 685 -18.62 11.99 -25.71
CA SER A 685 -19.94 11.69 -25.13
C SER A 685 -19.82 11.12 -23.72
N ARG A 686 -18.83 10.24 -23.48
CA ARG A 686 -18.58 9.66 -22.15
C ARG A 686 -18.02 10.69 -21.17
N VAL A 687 -17.09 11.54 -21.62
CA VAL A 687 -16.49 12.60 -20.79
C VAL A 687 -17.55 13.64 -20.41
N LEU A 688 -18.42 14.01 -21.35
CA LEU A 688 -19.58 14.87 -21.10
C LEU A 688 -20.48 14.30 -20.01
N GLY A 689 -20.99 13.07 -20.20
CA GLY A 689 -21.92 12.46 -19.25
C GLY A 689 -21.34 12.20 -17.85
N GLU A 690 -20.02 12.20 -17.69
CA GLU A 690 -19.36 12.07 -16.37
C GLU A 690 -19.13 13.42 -15.67
N LEU A 691 -19.02 14.52 -16.42
CA LEU A 691 -18.68 15.85 -15.89
C LEU A 691 -19.90 16.78 -15.77
N ASP A 692 -20.88 16.60 -16.65
CA ASP A 692 -22.19 17.24 -16.62
C ASP A 692 -22.91 16.90 -15.31
N THR A 693 -23.28 17.92 -14.53
CA THR A 693 -24.01 17.72 -13.27
C THR A 693 -25.48 18.11 -13.29
N ASP A 694 -25.94 18.83 -14.29
CA ASP A 694 -27.34 19.22 -14.44
C ASP A 694 -28.07 18.43 -15.54
N GLY A 695 -27.35 17.63 -16.32
CA GLY A 695 -27.88 16.66 -17.27
C GLY A 695 -28.39 17.32 -18.54
N ASP A 696 -27.79 18.44 -18.95
CA ASP A 696 -28.17 19.19 -20.15
C ASP A 696 -27.35 18.79 -21.41
N ASP A 697 -26.52 17.75 -21.30
CA ASP A 697 -25.62 17.23 -22.32
C ASP A 697 -24.55 18.26 -22.78
N ARG A 698 -24.26 19.27 -21.95
CA ARG A 698 -23.24 20.30 -22.17
C ARG A 698 -22.42 20.50 -20.89
N LEU A 699 -21.25 21.15 -20.99
CA LEU A 699 -20.49 21.56 -19.79
C LEU A 699 -20.61 23.06 -19.60
N SER A 700 -21.19 23.47 -18.48
CA SER A 700 -21.14 24.87 -18.04
C SER A 700 -19.72 25.25 -17.60
N LYS A 701 -19.45 26.57 -17.55
CA LYS A 701 -18.20 27.10 -16.98
C LYS A 701 -17.94 26.62 -15.55
N SER A 702 -19.00 26.45 -14.75
CA SER A 702 -18.91 25.90 -13.39
C SER A 702 -18.51 24.42 -13.38
N ASP A 703 -19.02 23.61 -14.31
CA ASP A 703 -18.70 22.18 -14.38
C ASP A 703 -17.25 21.94 -14.76
N LEU A 704 -16.79 22.63 -15.79
CA LEU A 704 -15.41 22.54 -16.24
C LEU A 704 -14.44 23.06 -15.16
N THR A 705 -14.75 24.20 -14.53
CA THR A 705 -13.93 24.75 -13.44
C THR A 705 -13.85 23.80 -12.25
N ARG A 706 -14.98 23.21 -11.85
CA ARG A 706 -15.04 22.21 -10.78
C ARG A 706 -14.25 20.96 -11.14
N ALA A 707 -14.39 20.44 -12.36
CA ALA A 707 -13.69 19.26 -12.84
C ALA A 707 -12.16 19.46 -12.81
N ILE A 708 -11.68 20.56 -13.38
CA ILE A 708 -10.25 20.91 -13.40
C ILE A 708 -9.71 21.09 -11.99
N THR A 709 -10.43 21.82 -11.13
CA THR A 709 -9.99 22.12 -9.76
C THR A 709 -9.93 20.85 -8.91
N VAL A 710 -10.96 20.01 -8.96
CA VAL A 710 -11.03 18.75 -8.19
C VAL A 710 -9.97 17.77 -8.68
N SER A 711 -9.77 17.66 -10.00
CA SER A 711 -8.75 16.77 -10.56
C SER A 711 -7.34 17.26 -10.25
N PHE A 712 -7.04 18.55 -10.36
CA PHE A 712 -5.72 19.10 -10.06
C PHE A 712 -5.35 18.93 -8.58
N HIS A 713 -6.31 19.16 -7.66
CA HIS A 713 -6.09 19.03 -6.22
C HIS A 713 -6.24 17.58 -5.70
N SER A 714 -6.45 16.62 -6.59
CA SER A 714 -6.41 15.20 -6.27
C SER A 714 -4.96 14.74 -6.08
N PRO A 715 -4.64 13.90 -5.06
CA PRO A 715 -3.28 13.42 -4.79
C PRO A 715 -2.54 12.78 -5.98
N GLU A 716 -3.27 12.33 -7.00
CA GLU A 716 -2.71 11.64 -8.19
C GLU A 716 -3.25 12.21 -9.51
N LEU A 717 -3.81 13.41 -9.52
CA LEU A 717 -4.49 13.97 -10.70
C LEU A 717 -5.60 13.05 -11.22
N GLY A 718 -6.56 12.72 -10.34
CA GLY A 718 -7.62 11.72 -10.57
C GLY A 718 -8.98 12.29 -10.98
N GLY A 719 -9.85 11.41 -11.50
CA GLY A 719 -11.19 11.75 -11.98
C GLY A 719 -11.20 12.17 -13.45
N THR A 720 -12.39 12.24 -14.04
CA THR A 720 -12.58 12.52 -15.48
C THR A 720 -12.06 13.91 -15.88
N GLY A 721 -11.91 14.84 -14.94
CA GLY A 721 -11.28 16.14 -15.17
C GLY A 721 -9.78 16.09 -15.46
N SER A 722 -9.11 14.94 -15.33
CA SER A 722 -7.69 14.79 -15.69
C SER A 722 -7.44 14.97 -17.19
N VAL A 723 -8.46 14.78 -18.04
CA VAL A 723 -8.38 14.97 -19.49
C VAL A 723 -7.99 16.39 -19.87
N PHE A 724 -8.33 17.38 -19.02
CA PHE A 724 -7.94 18.77 -19.22
C PHE A 724 -6.43 19.03 -19.01
N PHE A 725 -5.70 18.04 -18.52
CA PHE A 725 -4.24 18.06 -18.42
C PHE A 725 -3.57 17.08 -19.40
N GLY A 726 -4.31 16.58 -20.40
CA GLY A 726 -3.81 15.60 -21.37
C GLY A 726 -3.72 14.17 -20.83
N VAL A 727 -4.41 13.84 -19.72
CA VAL A 727 -4.35 12.52 -19.09
C VAL A 727 -5.73 11.83 -19.16
N ALA A 728 -5.83 10.73 -19.92
CA ALA A 728 -7.06 9.92 -20.08
C ALA A 728 -7.08 8.61 -19.26
#